data_AF-A0A3M0ZIZ6-F1
#
_entry.id   AF-A0A3M0ZIZ6-F1
#
_cell.length_a   1.000
_cell.length_b   1.000
_cell.length_c   1.000
_cell.angle_alpha   90.00
_cell.angle_beta   90.00
_cell.angle_gamma   90.00
#
_symmetry.space_group_name_H-M   'P 1'
#
loop_
_entity.id
_entity.type
_entity.pdbx_description
1 polymer ?
#
loop_
_entity_poly.entity_id
_entity_poly.type
_entity_poly.pdbx_seq_one_letter_code
_entity_poly.pdbx_strand_id
1 'polypeptide(L)'
;MPIRAHSISRVLCLVVFVLAPMRAQAQTVSTGDGLSISLSPEGLVTSVRIDGHELLGAPAPILAVRDLSAAASVVAPNLVANGSFETGDAGGGAAGWSVYQPIHAAVSVVTGVSYEGSRSVLFETNPASHADGSAAYVSDPISVVPGTRYRLWGWMRARKGYLATRQTAPAWQLHDYPNGFTENVKVSGLYVAWYADPAGLEDPFDLDLVAPAHTNARAWKRIGGEVVAPPGAASARVVVVAKLLDGKHEDDAFWLDDVRMIEAPETDVAAVGSVGLDGGDLLLTGTIPGAALAVTLRLHGAPDRIEIEGAITDETSAERAFEVALRLPVALQGYRWWDDIYSARTVVAGQRYEHTVSSVVTGMLPQSLYPLALLEDGTRALAAAVPLDLPVVSSFAYTQDGTFETRYRLGISPFATRLGGRATFRAYLYRADPAWAMRSGFDKFVSFHPEWFESARDPFRFRGGEQGQFASAGSCLPGCEGPCEQCCTGARLVACYDGQGIAAAQYTAPEGPMKVGPAAAPPPAYDDILLLLGSPPTPADEERYPALAASMVVDGNGDFVLKHVTNPEWAPNDWEANWVLNMDPEIAGGYAEWTRTARIDGALAATQAIGAELDAVQFDNFMSAPAVDLDPAHLALADSPLTYDPNTYRPGVHTMAATLEYLAWLRDALDSTNHSQVILSANTWGIATLNFLVPLLDAMGNETRGQGATNWSDELLAYRRTMAGRKPLTSPWQRAGVSVGEARAYANETLFYGMYPTRAAHGADWEPGAEELIEEAAELVSRFHQLGWRAVTRARTDQANVRVERFGAGLASREDSVYLSVQNRDPVARAFTVTVEAAALGLGGSAVVVKELRAGATIPYTTDGQALVLADSLGPQETHVIRLMAPGCAPAGVSVLKLTLRGGGADRLRAKGEFAPVAGD
;
A
#
# COMPACT_ATOMS: atom_id res chain seq x y z
N MET A 1 43.71 38.64 77.34
CA MET A 1 44.15 40.05 77.16
C MET A 1 45.66 40.03 76.87
N PRO A 2 46.24 40.95 76.06
CA PRO A 2 45.86 42.35 76.02
C PRO A 2 45.20 42.79 74.71
N ILE A 3 43.97 43.21 74.94
CA ILE A 3 42.99 44.01 74.18
C ILE A 3 43.54 44.94 73.09
N ARG A 4 42.65 45.15 72.09
CA ARG A 4 42.15 46.44 71.54
C ARG A 4 42.53 46.77 70.09
N ALA A 5 41.55 46.48 69.22
CA ALA A 5 40.98 47.32 68.16
C ALA A 5 41.88 48.39 67.54
N HIS A 6 42.08 48.33 66.22
CA HIS A 6 42.31 49.53 65.40
C HIS A 6 41.54 49.43 64.07
N SER A 7 40.88 50.54 63.77
CA SER A 7 40.04 50.87 62.60
C SER A 7 40.89 51.47 61.49
N ILE A 8 40.60 51.16 60.22
CA ILE A 8 40.79 52.06 59.07
C ILE A 8 39.66 51.81 58.05
N SER A 9 39.03 52.91 57.63
CA SER A 9 37.98 53.03 56.62
C SER A 9 38.52 52.93 55.19
N ARG A 10 37.90 52.14 54.28
CA ARG A 10 38.03 52.30 52.82
C ARG A 10 36.76 51.91 52.05
N VAL A 11 36.48 52.75 51.08
CA VAL A 11 35.40 52.82 50.07
C VAL A 11 35.09 51.48 49.38
N LEU A 12 33.81 51.17 49.24
CA LEU A 12 33.27 50.01 48.52
C LEU A 12 32.96 50.41 47.06
N CYS A 13 33.69 49.86 46.08
CA CYS A 13 33.34 49.94 44.67
C CYS A 13 32.28 48.87 44.34
N LEU A 14 31.14 49.30 43.80
CA LEU A 14 30.11 48.44 43.23
C LEU A 14 30.52 48.04 41.80
N VAL A 15 30.86 46.77 41.58
CA VAL A 15 31.09 46.21 40.23
C VAL A 15 29.77 45.61 39.75
N VAL A 16 29.18 46.21 38.71
CA VAL A 16 28.05 45.64 37.97
C VAL A 16 28.63 44.62 36.98
N PHE A 17 28.41 43.33 37.22
CA PHE A 17 28.60 42.30 36.20
C PHE A 17 27.44 42.38 35.20
N VAL A 18 27.73 42.86 33.99
CA VAL A 18 26.84 42.64 32.84
C VAL A 18 27.02 41.17 32.44
N LEU A 19 26.12 40.30 32.93
CA LEU A 19 25.95 38.96 32.39
C LEU A 19 25.38 39.10 30.98
N ALA A 20 26.24 38.98 29.97
CA ALA A 20 25.78 38.67 28.62
C ALA A 20 25.07 37.30 28.68
N PRO A 21 23.89 37.12 28.05
CA PRO A 21 23.25 35.82 28.00
C PRO A 21 24.20 34.87 27.25
N MET A 22 24.64 33.78 27.92
CA MET A 22 25.24 32.65 27.23
C MET A 22 24.19 32.16 26.22
N ARG A 23 24.44 32.35 24.92
CA ARG A 23 23.61 31.73 23.88
C ARG A 23 23.71 30.22 24.09
N ALA A 24 22.58 29.58 24.38
CA ALA A 24 22.53 28.13 24.43
C ALA A 24 23.02 27.57 23.08
N GLN A 25 23.92 26.58 23.15
CA GLN A 25 24.59 26.03 21.97
C GLN A 25 23.70 24.96 21.34
N ALA A 26 23.73 24.85 20.01
CA ALA A 26 23.06 23.78 19.30
C ALA A 26 23.51 22.41 19.82
N GLN A 27 22.56 21.47 19.91
CA GLN A 27 22.77 20.11 20.39
C GLN A 27 22.74 19.14 19.22
N THR A 28 23.55 18.08 19.28
CA THR A 28 23.74 17.14 18.16
C THR A 28 23.44 15.72 18.59
N VAL A 29 22.71 15.00 17.74
CA VAL A 29 22.58 13.54 17.79
C VAL A 29 23.35 12.94 16.60
N SER A 30 23.96 11.78 16.78
CA SER A 30 24.78 11.14 15.74
C SER A 30 24.64 9.63 15.78
N THR A 31 24.82 9.00 14.64
CA THR A 31 24.95 7.54 14.50
C THR A 31 26.42 7.14 14.54
N GLY A 32 26.68 5.88 14.89
CA GLY A 32 28.03 5.31 14.85
C GLY A 32 28.59 5.21 13.43
N ASP A 33 27.72 5.14 12.42
CA ASP A 33 28.09 5.09 11.02
C ASP A 33 28.21 6.47 10.35
N GLY A 34 28.14 7.60 11.07
CA GLY A 34 28.53 8.92 10.54
C GLY A 34 27.41 9.81 9.99
N LEU A 35 26.14 9.52 10.30
CA LEU A 35 25.02 10.46 10.15
C LEU A 35 24.91 11.33 11.41
N SER A 36 24.61 12.63 11.26
CA SER A 36 24.34 13.49 12.41
C SER A 36 23.36 14.60 12.08
N ILE A 37 22.57 15.02 13.08
CA ILE A 37 21.65 16.16 13.03
C ILE A 37 21.90 17.05 14.23
N SER A 38 21.94 18.37 14.02
CA SER A 38 22.02 19.35 15.10
C SER A 38 20.77 20.23 15.16
N LEU A 39 20.24 20.46 16.36
CA LEU A 39 19.13 21.36 16.62
C LEU A 39 19.57 22.58 17.45
N SER A 40 19.09 23.77 17.09
CA SER A 40 19.20 24.95 17.96
C SER A 40 18.35 24.78 19.22
N PRO A 41 18.58 25.58 20.28
CA PRO A 41 17.73 25.59 21.48
C PRO A 41 16.24 25.82 21.19
N GLU A 42 15.92 26.46 20.07
CA GLU A 42 14.55 26.78 19.62
C GLU A 42 13.97 25.72 18.65
N GLY A 43 14.68 24.63 18.36
CA GLY A 43 14.18 23.56 17.50
C GLY A 43 14.44 23.73 16.00
N LEU A 44 15.34 24.64 15.61
CA LEU A 44 15.78 24.75 14.22
C LEU A 44 16.82 23.69 13.89
N VAL A 45 16.67 22.99 12.76
CA VAL A 45 17.75 22.18 12.20
C VAL A 45 18.89 23.11 11.77
N THR A 46 20.06 22.91 12.34
CA THR A 46 21.26 23.75 12.12
C THR A 46 22.42 22.98 11.51
N SER A 47 22.32 21.66 11.40
CA SER A 47 23.24 20.82 10.63
C SER A 47 22.58 19.48 10.32
N VAL A 48 22.89 18.94 9.15
CA VAL A 48 22.62 17.55 8.76
C VAL A 48 23.87 17.06 8.01
N ARG A 49 24.57 16.06 8.54
CA ARG A 49 25.83 15.58 7.94
C ARG A 49 25.86 14.10 7.69
N ILE A 50 26.49 13.72 6.57
CA ILE A 50 26.90 12.35 6.25
C ILE A 50 28.41 12.36 6.03
N ASP A 51 29.16 11.55 6.78
CA ASP A 51 30.64 11.49 6.73
C ASP A 51 31.31 12.87 6.91
N GLY A 52 30.72 13.71 7.77
CA GLY A 52 31.19 15.09 7.99
C GLY A 52 30.88 16.07 6.85
N HIS A 53 30.27 15.63 5.74
CA HIS A 53 29.79 16.50 4.68
C HIS A 53 28.43 17.10 5.05
N GLU A 54 28.32 18.42 4.98
CA GLU A 54 27.10 19.17 5.30
C GLU A 54 26.09 19.09 4.15
N LEU A 55 24.85 18.72 4.48
CA LEU A 55 23.71 18.67 3.56
C LEU A 55 22.72 19.81 3.80
N LEU A 56 22.84 20.55 4.90
CA LEU A 56 21.93 21.63 5.25
C LEU A 56 21.92 22.72 4.16
N GLY A 57 20.74 23.06 3.66
CA GLY A 57 20.55 24.23 2.80
C GLY A 57 20.46 25.52 3.61
N ALA A 58 19.49 25.60 4.52
CA ALA A 58 19.31 26.72 5.44
C ALA A 58 18.67 26.25 6.75
N PRO A 59 18.92 26.93 7.89
CA PRO A 59 18.24 26.57 9.13
C PRO A 59 16.72 26.74 9.04
N ALA A 60 15.96 25.71 9.43
CA ALA A 60 14.50 25.72 9.45
C ALA A 60 13.97 24.83 10.61
N PRO A 61 12.73 25.06 11.08
CA PRO A 61 12.12 24.22 12.11
C PRO A 61 12.06 22.74 11.69
N ILE A 62 12.43 21.83 12.60
CA ILE A 62 12.35 20.38 12.33
C ILE A 62 10.91 19.88 12.24
N LEU A 63 9.96 20.56 12.90
CA LEU A 63 8.57 20.14 12.99
C LEU A 63 7.64 21.31 12.72
N ALA A 64 6.66 21.07 11.85
CA ALA A 64 5.52 21.95 11.63
C ALA A 64 4.21 21.15 11.64
N VAL A 65 3.12 21.82 11.99
CA VAL A 65 1.77 21.26 12.00
C VAL A 65 0.86 22.12 11.15
N ARG A 66 0.08 21.49 10.27
CA ARG A 66 -1.02 22.11 9.54
C ARG A 66 -2.33 21.63 10.15
N ASP A 67 -2.99 22.52 10.87
CA ASP A 67 -4.27 22.25 11.51
C ASP A 67 -5.39 22.29 10.47
N LEU A 68 -6.10 21.17 10.32
CA LEU A 68 -7.21 20.95 9.39
C LEU A 68 -8.56 20.81 10.11
N SER A 69 -8.61 21.01 11.42
CA SER A 69 -9.83 20.83 12.21
C SER A 69 -11.02 21.65 11.74
N ALA A 70 -10.76 22.81 11.12
CA ALA A 70 -11.79 23.70 10.58
C ALA A 70 -11.89 23.65 9.05
N ALA A 71 -11.14 22.77 8.38
CA ALA A 71 -10.99 22.76 6.93
C ALA A 71 -12.31 22.52 6.18
N ALA A 72 -13.23 21.76 6.77
CA ALA A 72 -14.56 21.53 6.22
C ALA A 72 -15.49 22.76 6.28
N SER A 73 -15.19 23.74 7.15
CA SER A 73 -16.08 24.84 7.51
C SER A 73 -15.55 26.22 7.10
N VAL A 74 -14.55 26.27 6.23
CA VAL A 74 -13.94 27.51 5.75
C VAL A 74 -14.96 28.37 4.98
N VAL A 75 -15.08 29.63 5.38
CA VAL A 75 -15.89 30.64 4.67
C VAL A 75 -14.95 31.51 3.84
N ALA A 76 -14.86 31.20 2.54
CA ALA A 76 -14.09 31.97 1.56
C ALA A 76 -14.91 32.13 0.26
N PRO A 77 -14.65 33.17 -0.55
CA PRO A 77 -15.28 33.32 -1.86
C PRO A 77 -15.01 32.09 -2.73
N ASN A 78 -16.06 31.54 -3.35
CA ASN A 78 -15.91 30.46 -4.32
C ASN A 78 -15.26 31.02 -5.59
N LEU A 79 -14.13 30.43 -6.01
CA LEU A 79 -13.45 30.78 -7.26
C LEU A 79 -14.19 30.23 -8.48
N VAL A 80 -15.03 29.20 -8.31
CA VAL A 80 -15.84 28.62 -9.38
C VAL A 80 -17.10 29.46 -9.58
N ALA A 81 -17.21 30.10 -10.74
CA ALA A 81 -18.41 30.85 -11.11
C ALA A 81 -19.62 29.91 -11.22
N ASN A 82 -20.74 30.29 -10.59
CA ASN A 82 -22.01 29.57 -10.64
C ASN A 82 -21.88 28.06 -10.33
N GLY A 83 -21.00 27.68 -9.39
CA GLY A 83 -20.83 26.29 -8.98
C GLY A 83 -22.05 25.67 -8.26
N SER A 84 -23.03 26.50 -7.87
CA SER A 84 -24.34 26.06 -7.37
C SER A 84 -25.38 25.84 -8.47
N PHE A 85 -25.03 26.12 -9.74
CA PHE A 85 -25.88 25.89 -10.93
C PHE A 85 -27.23 26.64 -10.98
N GLU A 86 -27.49 27.55 -10.04
CA GLU A 86 -28.76 28.28 -9.95
C GLU A 86 -28.97 29.25 -11.12
N THR A 87 -27.90 29.80 -11.68
CA THR A 87 -27.98 30.71 -12.84
C THR A 87 -28.01 29.91 -14.14
N GLY A 88 -29.06 30.06 -14.94
CA GLY A 88 -29.20 29.37 -16.23
C GLY A 88 -28.58 30.13 -17.39
N ASP A 89 -28.24 29.40 -18.45
CA ASP A 89 -27.95 29.98 -19.76
C ASP A 89 -29.14 29.87 -20.73
N ALA A 90 -28.99 30.42 -21.94
CA ALA A 90 -30.03 30.40 -22.97
C ALA A 90 -30.29 28.98 -23.56
N GLY A 91 -29.38 28.03 -23.35
CA GLY A 91 -29.45 26.65 -23.83
C GLY A 91 -30.06 25.68 -22.81
N GLY A 92 -30.46 26.16 -21.63
CA GLY A 92 -30.99 25.33 -20.54
C GLY A 92 -29.92 24.71 -19.64
N GLY A 93 -28.64 25.04 -19.87
CA GLY A 93 -27.52 24.69 -18.99
C GLY A 93 -27.35 25.66 -17.82
N ALA A 94 -26.25 25.52 -17.10
CA ALA A 94 -25.79 26.47 -16.10
C ALA A 94 -24.84 27.49 -16.74
N ALA A 95 -25.06 28.78 -16.47
CA ALA A 95 -24.19 29.84 -16.95
C ALA A 95 -22.74 29.61 -16.49
N GLY A 96 -21.78 29.75 -17.40
CA GLY A 96 -20.35 29.53 -17.13
C GLY A 96 -19.94 28.06 -17.02
N TRP A 97 -20.74 27.15 -17.58
CA TRP A 97 -20.42 25.72 -17.64
C TRP A 97 -20.82 25.12 -18.99
N SER A 98 -20.02 24.15 -19.46
CA SER A 98 -20.22 23.52 -20.77
C SER A 98 -20.06 22.01 -20.70
N VAL A 99 -20.91 21.29 -21.44
CA VAL A 99 -20.77 19.83 -21.62
C VAL A 99 -19.58 19.54 -22.52
N TYR A 100 -18.76 18.55 -22.15
CA TYR A 100 -17.60 18.11 -22.90
C TYR A 100 -17.65 16.61 -23.15
N GLN A 101 -17.49 16.22 -24.43
CA GLN A 101 -17.39 14.84 -24.92
C GLN A 101 -18.38 13.82 -24.31
N PRO A 102 -19.71 14.03 -24.40
CA PRO A 102 -20.65 13.01 -23.94
C PRO A 102 -20.66 11.81 -24.91
N ILE A 103 -20.40 10.63 -24.39
CA ILE A 103 -20.46 9.35 -25.10
C ILE A 103 -21.49 8.50 -24.37
N HIS A 104 -22.55 8.06 -25.05
CA HIS A 104 -23.60 7.20 -24.46
C HIS A 104 -24.19 7.71 -23.12
N ALA A 105 -24.12 9.02 -22.89
CA ALA A 105 -24.53 9.68 -21.66
C ALA A 105 -25.25 11.00 -21.98
N ALA A 106 -26.11 11.44 -21.06
CA ALA A 106 -26.75 12.74 -21.09
C ALA A 106 -26.31 13.57 -19.87
N VAL A 107 -26.12 14.88 -20.10
CA VAL A 107 -25.84 15.87 -19.05
C VAL A 107 -26.93 16.93 -19.11
N SER A 108 -27.61 17.18 -17.99
CA SER A 108 -28.66 18.18 -17.91
C SER A 108 -28.62 18.92 -16.58
N VAL A 109 -29.10 20.16 -16.55
CA VAL A 109 -29.36 20.86 -15.29
C VAL A 109 -30.83 20.67 -14.94
N VAL A 110 -31.09 20.04 -13.81
CA VAL A 110 -32.43 19.63 -13.38
C VAL A 110 -32.91 20.45 -12.19
N THR A 111 -34.23 20.46 -11.97
CA THR A 111 -34.86 21.10 -10.80
C THR A 111 -35.48 20.06 -9.87
N GLY A 112 -35.46 20.30 -8.56
CA GLY A 112 -36.17 19.48 -7.57
C GLY A 112 -35.38 18.30 -6.99
N VAL A 113 -34.15 18.09 -7.44
CA VAL A 113 -33.14 17.24 -6.80
C VAL A 113 -31.87 18.06 -6.69
N SER A 114 -31.69 18.80 -5.59
CA SER A 114 -30.53 19.65 -5.32
C SER A 114 -30.09 19.49 -3.86
N TYR A 115 -28.85 19.88 -3.55
CA TYR A 115 -28.33 19.91 -2.18
C TYR A 115 -28.76 21.21 -1.50
N GLU A 116 -28.28 22.36 -1.98
CA GLU A 116 -28.82 23.69 -1.67
C GLU A 116 -29.57 24.24 -2.90
N GLY A 117 -30.37 25.30 -2.71
CA GLY A 117 -31.06 25.93 -3.85
C GLY A 117 -32.12 25.04 -4.50
N SER A 118 -32.22 25.12 -5.83
CA SER A 118 -33.29 24.51 -6.62
C SER A 118 -32.80 23.70 -7.83
N ARG A 119 -31.52 23.82 -8.20
CA ARG A 119 -30.94 23.22 -9.40
C ARG A 119 -29.71 22.40 -9.06
N SER A 120 -29.45 21.36 -9.85
CA SER A 120 -28.20 20.59 -9.81
C SER A 120 -27.90 20.02 -11.19
N VAL A 121 -26.70 19.49 -11.38
CA VAL A 121 -26.30 18.80 -12.61
C VAL A 121 -26.62 17.30 -12.48
N LEU A 122 -27.30 16.74 -13.47
CA LEU A 122 -27.59 15.32 -13.61
C LEU A 122 -26.78 14.73 -14.76
N PHE A 123 -26.06 13.66 -14.48
CA PHE A 123 -25.45 12.75 -15.44
C PHE A 123 -26.25 11.45 -15.45
N GLU A 124 -26.69 10.99 -16.62
CA GLU A 124 -27.44 9.73 -16.74
C GLU A 124 -27.06 8.95 -18.00
N THR A 125 -27.16 7.63 -17.93
CA THR A 125 -26.92 6.77 -19.10
C THR A 125 -27.89 7.13 -20.22
N ASN A 126 -27.46 6.95 -21.47
CA ASN A 126 -28.38 6.99 -22.59
C ASN A 126 -28.96 5.58 -22.78
N PRO A 127 -30.21 5.30 -22.34
CA PRO A 127 -30.78 3.96 -22.38
C PRO A 127 -30.98 3.42 -23.81
N ALA A 128 -30.89 4.28 -24.83
CA ALA A 128 -30.93 3.85 -26.24
C ALA A 128 -29.60 3.27 -26.73
N SER A 129 -28.51 3.46 -25.98
CA SER A 129 -27.17 3.03 -26.37
C SER A 129 -26.84 1.60 -25.95
N HIS A 130 -27.37 1.13 -24.82
CA HIS A 130 -27.02 -0.15 -24.20
C HIS A 130 -25.50 -0.33 -24.03
N ALA A 131 -24.79 0.77 -23.79
CA ALA A 131 -23.34 0.83 -23.69
C ALA A 131 -22.92 1.75 -22.55
N ASP A 132 -21.79 1.44 -21.91
CA ASP A 132 -21.23 2.29 -20.87
C ASP A 132 -21.01 3.72 -21.40
N GLY A 133 -21.44 4.69 -20.60
CA GLY A 133 -21.40 6.11 -20.91
C GLY A 133 -20.30 6.85 -20.16
N SER A 134 -19.87 7.97 -20.73
CA SER A 134 -19.04 8.95 -20.04
C SER A 134 -19.41 10.36 -20.49
N ALA A 135 -19.31 11.31 -19.58
CA ALA A 135 -19.46 12.73 -19.89
C ALA A 135 -18.70 13.59 -18.88
N ALA A 136 -18.35 14.79 -19.32
CA ALA A 136 -17.80 15.82 -18.45
C ALA A 136 -18.63 17.12 -18.51
N TYR A 137 -18.66 17.84 -17.39
CA TYR A 137 -19.20 19.20 -17.31
C TYR A 137 -18.11 20.13 -16.77
N VAL A 138 -17.74 21.12 -17.56
CA VAL A 138 -16.51 21.89 -17.39
C VAL A 138 -16.86 23.34 -17.08
N SER A 139 -16.27 23.90 -16.03
CA SER A 139 -16.47 25.30 -15.65
C SER A 139 -15.82 26.27 -16.66
N ASP A 140 -16.17 27.54 -16.57
CA ASP A 140 -15.37 28.64 -17.11
C ASP A 140 -13.96 28.67 -16.46
N PRO A 141 -12.96 29.26 -17.15
CA PRO A 141 -11.60 29.41 -16.62
C PRO A 141 -11.53 30.22 -15.32
N ILE A 142 -10.67 29.75 -14.42
CA ILE A 142 -10.38 30.30 -13.10
C ILE A 142 -8.91 30.74 -13.09
N SER A 143 -8.63 32.00 -12.73
CA SER A 143 -7.25 32.44 -12.54
C SER A 143 -6.64 31.78 -11.30
N VAL A 144 -5.43 31.24 -11.45
CA VAL A 144 -4.71 30.52 -10.39
C VAL A 144 -3.26 31.01 -10.29
N VAL A 145 -2.63 30.75 -9.15
CA VAL A 145 -1.24 31.11 -8.88
C VAL A 145 -0.41 29.81 -8.78
N PRO A 146 0.67 29.64 -9.56
CA PRO A 146 1.55 28.48 -9.45
C PRO A 146 2.08 28.29 -8.03
N GLY A 147 2.09 27.05 -7.54
CA GLY A 147 2.54 26.70 -6.19
C GLY A 147 1.51 26.98 -5.08
N THR A 148 0.39 27.65 -5.38
CA THR A 148 -0.70 27.83 -4.41
C THR A 148 -1.48 26.53 -4.26
N ARG A 149 -1.81 26.19 -3.01
CA ARG A 149 -2.68 25.06 -2.68
C ARG A 149 -4.14 25.49 -2.75
N TYR A 150 -4.94 24.74 -3.49
CA TYR A 150 -6.36 24.92 -3.62
C TYR A 150 -7.11 23.75 -2.99
N ARG A 151 -8.23 24.04 -2.33
CA ARG A 151 -9.19 23.03 -1.86
C ARG A 151 -10.41 23.05 -2.78
N LEU A 152 -10.79 21.88 -3.28
CA LEU A 152 -11.96 21.68 -4.15
C LEU A 152 -12.92 20.68 -3.49
N TRP A 153 -14.21 20.98 -3.51
CA TRP A 153 -15.24 20.04 -3.08
C TRP A 153 -16.56 20.27 -3.82
N GLY A 154 -17.47 19.31 -3.71
CA GLY A 154 -18.84 19.39 -4.18
C GLY A 154 -19.70 18.34 -3.47
N TRP A 155 -21.00 18.37 -3.73
CA TRP A 155 -21.96 17.42 -3.18
C TRP A 155 -22.45 16.51 -4.28
N MET A 156 -22.41 15.20 -4.04
CA MET A 156 -22.87 14.20 -4.98
C MET A 156 -24.01 13.36 -4.43
N ARG A 157 -24.82 12.80 -5.33
CA ARG A 157 -25.83 11.79 -4.99
C ARG A 157 -25.93 10.78 -6.11
N ALA A 158 -26.17 9.51 -5.79
CA ALA A 158 -26.37 8.44 -6.78
C ALA A 158 -27.80 7.91 -6.74
N ARG A 159 -28.37 7.54 -7.90
CA ARG A 159 -29.78 7.11 -8.04
C ARG A 159 -30.11 5.90 -7.19
N LYS A 160 -29.24 4.90 -7.18
CA LYS A 160 -29.35 3.69 -6.34
C LYS A 160 -28.76 3.88 -4.94
N GLY A 161 -28.18 5.04 -4.66
CA GLY A 161 -27.42 5.31 -3.45
C GLY A 161 -25.98 4.80 -3.44
N TYR A 162 -25.49 4.24 -4.55
CA TYR A 162 -24.08 3.89 -4.75
C TYR A 162 -23.69 3.98 -6.23
N LEU A 163 -22.38 3.99 -6.48
CA LEU A 163 -21.75 3.79 -7.78
C LEU A 163 -21.02 2.44 -7.78
N ALA A 164 -20.95 1.77 -8.92
CA ALA A 164 -20.17 0.55 -9.11
C ALA A 164 -18.66 0.83 -9.05
N THR A 165 -17.83 -0.18 -8.68
CA THR A 165 -16.37 -0.01 -8.55
C THR A 165 -15.69 0.54 -9.80
N ARG A 166 -16.19 0.17 -10.99
CA ARG A 166 -15.62 0.62 -12.26
C ARG A 166 -15.91 2.10 -12.57
N GLN A 167 -16.78 2.74 -11.79
CA GLN A 167 -17.15 4.16 -11.91
C GLN A 167 -16.40 5.03 -10.88
N THR A 168 -15.93 4.44 -9.79
CA THR A 168 -15.06 5.10 -8.83
C THR A 168 -13.59 4.78 -9.16
N ALA A 169 -12.65 5.40 -8.46
CA ALA A 169 -11.26 4.98 -8.53
C ALA A 169 -11.17 3.54 -8.01
N PRO A 170 -10.74 2.52 -8.79
CA PRO A 170 -10.09 1.37 -8.18
C PRO A 170 -8.89 1.94 -7.43
N ALA A 171 -9.01 1.93 -6.10
CA ALA A 171 -8.14 2.69 -5.24
C ALA A 171 -6.67 2.27 -5.42
N TRP A 172 -5.79 3.15 -4.98
CA TRP A 172 -4.32 3.00 -4.93
C TRP A 172 -3.51 3.20 -6.21
N GLN A 173 -4.09 3.25 -7.41
CA GLN A 173 -3.31 3.42 -8.65
C GLN A 173 -3.40 4.85 -9.19
N LEU A 174 -2.94 5.85 -8.42
CA LEU A 174 -2.88 7.25 -8.89
C LEU A 174 -2.19 7.39 -10.26
N HIS A 175 -1.19 6.54 -10.53
CA HIS A 175 -0.42 6.52 -11.78
C HIS A 175 -1.22 5.97 -13.00
N ASP A 176 -2.33 5.25 -12.81
CA ASP A 176 -3.08 4.63 -13.91
C ASP A 176 -4.16 5.54 -14.53
N TYR A 177 -4.30 6.77 -14.02
CA TYR A 177 -5.17 7.79 -14.60
C TYR A 177 -4.32 8.67 -15.54
N PRO A 178 -4.32 8.41 -16.87
CA PRO A 178 -3.47 9.16 -17.79
C PRO A 178 -3.77 10.66 -17.72
N ASN A 179 -2.72 11.46 -17.74
CA ASN A 179 -2.79 12.90 -17.92
C ASN A 179 -3.31 13.20 -19.33
N GLY A 180 -4.61 13.38 -19.49
CA GLY A 180 -5.23 13.77 -20.75
C GLY A 180 -6.72 13.52 -20.85
N PHE A 181 -7.44 14.44 -21.50
CA PHE A 181 -8.82 14.28 -21.95
C PHE A 181 -8.89 13.35 -23.19
N THR A 182 -8.39 12.12 -23.09
CA THR A 182 -8.46 11.16 -24.21
C THR A 182 -9.47 10.06 -23.93
N GLU A 183 -10.47 9.95 -24.81
CA GLU A 183 -11.49 8.93 -25.14
C GLU A 183 -12.05 7.94 -24.09
N ASN A 184 -11.51 7.81 -22.88
CA ASN A 184 -12.02 6.94 -21.83
C ASN A 184 -11.78 7.57 -20.45
N VAL A 185 -12.67 8.46 -20.02
CA VAL A 185 -12.59 8.98 -18.64
C VAL A 185 -12.81 7.83 -17.66
N LYS A 186 -11.81 7.56 -16.82
CA LYS A 186 -11.76 6.29 -16.06
C LYS A 186 -12.55 6.33 -14.76
N VAL A 187 -12.70 7.50 -14.13
CA VAL A 187 -13.24 7.67 -12.76
C VAL A 187 -14.18 8.87 -12.68
N SER A 188 -15.39 8.66 -12.16
CA SER A 188 -16.32 9.71 -11.77
C SER A 188 -15.74 10.53 -10.61
N GLY A 189 -15.89 11.85 -10.63
CA GLY A 189 -15.35 12.72 -9.58
C GLY A 189 -15.10 14.16 -10.02
N LEU A 190 -14.34 14.87 -9.21
CA LEU A 190 -13.90 16.25 -9.43
C LEU A 190 -12.44 16.29 -9.86
N TYR A 191 -12.18 17.00 -10.95
CA TYR A 191 -10.85 17.19 -11.51
C TYR A 191 -10.53 18.67 -11.68
N VAL A 192 -9.24 18.98 -11.81
CA VAL A 192 -8.75 20.31 -12.20
C VAL A 192 -7.84 20.17 -13.42
N ALA A 193 -8.22 20.85 -14.50
CA ALA A 193 -7.43 20.96 -15.72
C ALA A 193 -6.58 22.24 -15.69
N TRP A 194 -5.28 22.14 -15.94
CA TRP A 194 -4.32 23.24 -15.83
C TRP A 194 -3.88 23.80 -17.18
N TYR A 195 -3.81 25.13 -17.29
CA TYR A 195 -3.49 25.85 -18.51
C TYR A 195 -2.39 26.89 -18.28
N ALA A 196 -1.43 26.94 -19.21
CA ALA A 196 -0.34 27.91 -19.19
C ALA A 196 -0.75 29.28 -19.74
N ASP A 197 -1.70 29.30 -20.68
CA ASP A 197 -2.25 30.51 -21.27
C ASP A 197 -3.74 30.67 -20.88
N PRO A 198 -4.13 31.74 -20.18
CA PRO A 198 -5.52 32.03 -19.88
C PRO A 198 -6.42 32.19 -21.12
N ALA A 199 -5.86 32.46 -22.30
CA ALA A 199 -6.60 32.60 -23.56
C ALA A 199 -6.68 31.29 -24.38
N GLY A 200 -5.77 30.34 -24.16
CA GLY A 200 -5.66 29.08 -24.90
C GLY A 200 -6.17 27.90 -24.09
N LEU A 201 -7.49 27.67 -24.10
CA LEU A 201 -8.18 26.68 -23.25
C LEU A 201 -8.54 25.38 -23.96
N GLU A 202 -7.95 25.13 -25.14
CA GLU A 202 -8.22 23.92 -25.93
C GLU A 202 -7.54 22.69 -25.33
N ASP A 203 -6.26 22.81 -24.95
CA ASP A 203 -5.46 21.69 -24.45
C ASP A 203 -4.84 22.01 -23.08
N PRO A 204 -5.31 21.39 -21.98
CA PRO A 204 -4.63 21.50 -20.69
C PRO A 204 -3.30 20.75 -20.74
N PHE A 205 -2.27 21.30 -20.10
CA PHE A 205 -0.98 20.62 -20.02
C PHE A 205 -0.94 19.57 -18.89
N ASP A 206 -1.89 19.64 -17.97
CA ASP A 206 -2.02 18.70 -16.85
C ASP A 206 -3.46 18.59 -16.36
N LEU A 207 -3.81 17.47 -15.72
CA LEU A 207 -5.15 17.16 -15.23
C LEU A 207 -5.07 16.34 -13.93
N ASP A 208 -5.50 16.93 -12.82
CA ASP A 208 -5.50 16.26 -11.52
C ASP A 208 -6.89 15.74 -11.14
N LEU A 209 -6.98 14.48 -10.72
CA LEU A 209 -8.14 13.98 -9.96
C LEU A 209 -8.02 14.49 -8.52
N VAL A 210 -8.91 15.40 -8.12
CA VAL A 210 -8.89 15.98 -6.76
C VAL A 210 -9.75 15.18 -5.80
N ALA A 211 -10.92 14.73 -6.24
CA ALA A 211 -11.85 13.96 -5.42
C ALA A 211 -12.57 12.90 -6.26
N PRO A 212 -12.26 11.60 -6.11
CA PRO A 212 -13.07 10.55 -6.71
C PRO A 212 -14.47 10.59 -6.11
N ALA A 213 -15.45 10.16 -6.89
CA ALA A 213 -16.80 9.96 -6.40
C ALA A 213 -16.80 8.89 -5.29
N HIS A 214 -17.56 9.16 -4.23
CA HIS A 214 -17.75 8.23 -3.13
C HIS A 214 -18.51 6.99 -3.61
N THR A 215 -18.14 5.81 -3.12
CA THR A 215 -18.76 4.53 -3.52
C THR A 215 -20.23 4.45 -3.13
N ASN A 216 -20.61 4.82 -1.90
CA ASN A 216 -22.00 5.02 -1.49
C ASN A 216 -22.35 6.53 -1.39
N ALA A 217 -23.42 6.95 -2.04
CA ALA A 217 -23.98 8.31 -2.00
C ALA A 217 -25.51 8.27 -2.02
N ARG A 218 -26.06 7.57 -1.01
CA ARG A 218 -27.49 7.42 -0.72
C ARG A 218 -28.19 8.78 -0.57
N ALA A 219 -27.62 9.60 0.31
CA ALA A 219 -27.94 11.01 0.46
C ALA A 219 -26.88 11.87 -0.25
N TRP A 220 -27.12 13.18 -0.30
CA TRP A 220 -26.09 14.13 -0.74
C TRP A 220 -24.85 13.97 0.14
N LYS A 221 -23.72 13.70 -0.52
CA LYS A 221 -22.45 13.40 0.11
C LYS A 221 -21.38 14.34 -0.40
N ARG A 222 -20.63 14.93 0.52
CA ARG A 222 -19.49 15.76 0.17
C ARG A 222 -18.36 14.87 -0.36
N ILE A 223 -17.82 15.25 -1.50
CA ILE A 223 -16.52 14.76 -1.99
C ILE A 223 -15.57 15.95 -2.09
N GLY A 224 -14.33 15.79 -1.68
CA GLY A 224 -13.36 16.88 -1.72
C GLY A 224 -11.92 16.45 -1.54
N GLY A 225 -11.02 17.38 -1.85
CA GLY A 225 -9.59 17.18 -1.74
C GLY A 225 -8.82 18.48 -1.94
N GLU A 226 -7.50 18.38 -1.91
CA GLU A 226 -6.59 19.49 -2.15
C GLU A 226 -5.61 19.18 -3.27
N VAL A 227 -5.23 20.22 -4.01
CA VAL A 227 -4.27 20.15 -5.10
C VAL A 227 -3.38 21.39 -5.09
N VAL A 228 -2.11 21.23 -5.45
CA VAL A 228 -1.16 22.35 -5.58
C VAL A 228 -1.04 22.69 -7.06
N ALA A 229 -1.29 23.96 -7.43
CA ALA A 229 -1.17 24.39 -8.82
C ALA A 229 0.26 24.13 -9.35
N PRO A 230 0.42 23.41 -10.48
CA PRO A 230 1.73 23.06 -10.99
C PRO A 230 2.50 24.29 -11.50
N PRO A 231 3.84 24.21 -11.59
CA PRO A 231 4.64 25.27 -12.19
C PRO A 231 4.12 25.65 -13.58
N GLY A 232 3.90 26.95 -13.82
CA GLY A 232 3.38 27.46 -15.09
C GLY A 232 1.86 27.53 -15.22
N ALA A 233 1.09 27.02 -14.24
CA ALA A 233 -0.36 27.17 -14.23
C ALA A 233 -0.79 28.64 -14.05
N ALA A 234 -1.37 29.25 -15.10
CA ALA A 234 -1.91 30.61 -15.04
C ALA A 234 -3.46 30.60 -14.95
N SER A 235 -4.08 29.54 -15.45
CA SER A 235 -5.53 29.33 -15.40
C SER A 235 -5.84 27.86 -15.15
N ALA A 236 -7.01 27.60 -14.57
CA ALA A 236 -7.54 26.27 -14.33
C ALA A 236 -9.01 26.17 -14.77
N ARG A 237 -9.51 24.96 -15.02
CA ARG A 237 -10.95 24.69 -15.13
C ARG A 237 -11.30 23.54 -14.19
N VAL A 238 -12.38 23.70 -13.44
CA VAL A 238 -12.94 22.58 -12.67
C VAL A 238 -13.74 21.71 -13.62
N VAL A 239 -13.50 20.41 -13.55
CA VAL A 239 -14.15 19.43 -14.41
C VAL A 239 -14.87 18.41 -13.55
N VAL A 240 -16.16 18.28 -13.77
CA VAL A 240 -16.97 17.22 -13.21
C VAL A 240 -17.01 16.09 -14.22
N VAL A 241 -16.65 14.89 -13.80
CA VAL A 241 -16.67 13.70 -14.65
C VAL A 241 -17.69 12.71 -14.11
N ALA A 242 -18.45 12.11 -15.01
CA ALA A 242 -19.24 10.92 -14.73
C ALA A 242 -18.91 9.80 -15.72
N LYS A 243 -18.64 8.61 -15.17
CA LYS A 243 -18.66 7.33 -15.86
C LYS A 243 -19.91 6.57 -15.42
N LEU A 244 -20.68 6.11 -16.39
CA LEU A 244 -22.04 5.60 -16.20
C LEU A 244 -22.13 4.19 -16.81
N LEU A 245 -22.66 3.21 -16.09
CA LEU A 245 -22.76 1.85 -16.61
C LEU A 245 -24.20 1.60 -17.10
N ASP A 246 -24.32 1.14 -18.34
CA ASP A 246 -25.61 0.80 -18.96
C ASP A 246 -25.68 -0.70 -19.33
N GLY A 247 -24.58 -1.44 -19.15
CA GLY A 247 -24.54 -2.90 -19.32
C GLY A 247 -25.32 -3.61 -18.20
N LYS A 248 -26.20 -4.57 -18.57
CA LYS A 248 -27.08 -5.34 -17.65
C LYS A 248 -28.21 -4.55 -16.96
N HIS A 249 -28.72 -3.46 -17.58
CA HIS A 249 -29.87 -2.67 -17.07
C HIS A 249 -29.57 -1.94 -15.76
N GLU A 250 -28.39 -1.35 -15.64
CA GLU A 250 -28.00 -0.61 -14.43
C GLU A 250 -28.74 0.76 -14.32
N ASP A 251 -29.16 1.45 -15.38
CA ASP A 251 -29.88 2.75 -15.27
C ASP A 251 -29.19 3.74 -14.31
N ASP A 252 -27.88 3.92 -14.50
CA ASP A 252 -27.07 4.73 -13.60
C ASP A 252 -27.31 6.22 -13.80
N ALA A 253 -27.45 6.91 -12.67
CA ALA A 253 -27.41 8.37 -12.67
C ALA A 253 -26.77 8.91 -11.41
N PHE A 254 -26.11 10.05 -11.61
CA PHE A 254 -25.32 10.75 -10.63
C PHE A 254 -25.64 12.24 -10.69
N TRP A 255 -25.98 12.83 -9.56
CA TRP A 255 -26.15 14.27 -9.41
C TRP A 255 -24.93 14.88 -8.76
N LEU A 256 -24.60 16.11 -9.18
CA LEU A 256 -23.62 16.94 -8.51
C LEU A 256 -24.18 18.35 -8.27
N ASP A 257 -23.83 18.92 -7.13
CA ASP A 257 -24.24 20.25 -6.72
C ASP A 257 -23.14 20.97 -5.91
N ASP A 258 -23.26 22.30 -5.81
CA ASP A 258 -22.44 23.18 -4.97
C ASP A 258 -20.93 22.94 -5.07
N VAL A 259 -20.42 22.99 -6.31
CA VAL A 259 -18.99 22.85 -6.61
C VAL A 259 -18.23 24.10 -6.20
N ARG A 260 -17.20 23.92 -5.38
CA ARG A 260 -16.43 25.02 -4.80
C ARG A 260 -14.93 24.79 -4.87
N MET A 261 -14.21 25.83 -5.25
CA MET A 261 -12.74 25.89 -5.20
C MET A 261 -12.33 27.14 -4.44
N ILE A 262 -11.41 27.00 -3.49
CA ILE A 262 -10.83 28.13 -2.73
C ILE A 262 -9.31 27.96 -2.64
N GLU A 263 -8.59 29.05 -2.41
CA GLU A 263 -7.22 28.96 -1.87
C GLU A 263 -7.30 28.39 -0.45
N ALA A 264 -6.57 27.29 -0.19
CA ALA A 264 -6.60 26.63 1.11
C ALA A 264 -5.91 27.54 2.16
N PRO A 265 -6.62 28.04 3.18
CA PRO A 265 -6.07 29.03 4.11
C PRO A 265 -5.12 28.44 5.15
N GLU A 266 -5.13 27.13 5.36
CA GLU A 266 -4.35 26.46 6.40
C GLU A 266 -2.89 26.34 5.96
N THR A 267 -1.99 26.84 6.80
CA THR A 267 -0.54 26.84 6.58
C THR A 267 0.18 25.92 7.55
N ASP A 268 1.38 25.47 7.20
CA ASP A 268 2.27 24.80 8.14
C ASP A 268 2.77 25.80 9.21
N VAL A 269 2.44 25.54 10.48
CA VAL A 269 2.88 26.34 11.63
C VAL A 269 3.98 25.59 12.38
N ALA A 270 5.15 26.20 12.50
CA ALA A 270 6.27 25.63 13.22
C ALA A 270 5.98 25.47 14.72
N ALA A 271 6.45 24.37 15.32
CA ALA A 271 6.44 24.24 16.77
C ALA A 271 7.37 25.28 17.41
N VAL A 272 6.93 25.86 18.52
CA VAL A 272 7.72 26.78 19.34
C VAL A 272 7.96 26.13 20.69
N GLY A 273 9.21 26.07 21.11
CA GLY A 273 9.58 25.33 22.30
C GLY A 273 11.05 25.41 22.64
N SER A 274 11.51 24.46 23.45
CA SER A 274 12.90 24.32 23.84
C SER A 274 13.44 22.93 23.50
N VAL A 275 14.69 22.88 23.05
CA VAL A 275 15.46 21.64 22.88
C VAL A 275 16.40 21.47 24.07
N GLY A 276 16.32 20.30 24.71
CA GLY A 276 17.23 19.86 25.76
C GLY A 276 17.81 18.48 25.46
N LEU A 277 18.74 18.06 26.33
CA LEU A 277 19.21 16.68 26.36
C LEU A 277 18.45 15.89 27.42
N ASP A 278 18.00 14.69 27.07
CA ASP A 278 17.40 13.73 28.00
C ASP A 278 18.04 12.36 27.74
N GLY A 279 18.83 11.84 28.68
CA GLY A 279 19.51 10.54 28.52
C GLY A 279 20.51 10.44 27.35
N GLY A 280 20.89 11.56 26.72
CA GLY A 280 21.72 11.59 25.50
C GLY A 280 20.91 11.84 24.22
N ASP A 281 19.59 11.82 24.30
CA ASP A 281 18.68 12.12 23.20
C ASP A 281 18.39 13.62 23.14
N LEU A 282 18.08 14.13 21.94
CA LEU A 282 17.53 15.47 21.81
C LEU A 282 16.03 15.40 22.09
N LEU A 283 15.56 16.21 23.04
CA LEU A 283 14.15 16.33 23.37
C LEU A 283 13.68 17.76 23.10
N LEU A 284 12.79 17.91 22.12
CA LEU A 284 12.02 19.14 21.89
C LEU A 284 10.69 19.01 22.63
N THR A 285 10.38 20.00 23.45
CA THR A 285 9.06 20.19 24.05
C THR A 285 8.54 21.59 23.73
N GLY A 286 7.28 21.70 23.36
CA GLY A 286 6.72 22.98 22.91
C GLY A 286 5.23 22.92 22.60
N THR A 287 4.76 23.91 21.86
CA THR A 287 3.37 24.02 21.41
C THR A 287 3.30 24.48 19.95
N ILE A 288 2.13 24.30 19.34
CA ILE A 288 1.80 24.91 18.05
C ILE A 288 1.06 26.23 18.32
N PRO A 289 1.66 27.38 17.96
CA PRO A 289 1.01 28.68 18.12
C PRO A 289 -0.38 28.73 17.47
N GLY A 290 -1.40 29.11 18.24
CA GLY A 290 -2.76 29.29 17.75
C GLY A 290 -3.63 28.03 17.62
N ALA A 291 -3.08 26.82 17.85
CA ALA A 291 -3.82 25.56 17.68
C ALA A 291 -4.18 24.85 19.01
N ALA A 292 -3.70 25.33 20.17
CA ALA A 292 -3.85 24.66 21.48
C ALA A 292 -3.38 23.18 21.45
N LEU A 293 -2.31 22.92 20.69
CA LEU A 293 -1.66 21.62 20.57
C LEU A 293 -0.29 21.67 21.25
N ALA A 294 -0.04 20.74 22.17
CA ALA A 294 1.28 20.51 22.74
C ALA A 294 2.08 19.52 21.87
N VAL A 295 3.39 19.72 21.80
CA VAL A 295 4.31 18.91 20.99
C VAL A 295 5.43 18.36 21.84
N THR A 296 5.74 17.08 21.61
CA THR A 296 6.99 16.46 22.05
C THR A 296 7.64 15.76 20.88
N LEU A 297 8.96 15.89 20.75
CA LEU A 297 9.75 15.22 19.73
C LEU A 297 11.08 14.77 20.34
N ARG A 298 11.37 13.47 20.29
CA ARG A 298 12.63 12.86 20.75
C ARG A 298 13.42 12.36 19.55
N LEU A 299 14.71 12.69 19.49
CA LEU A 299 15.66 12.16 18.51
C LEU A 299 16.72 11.33 19.25
N HIS A 300 16.73 10.02 18.97
CA HIS A 300 17.67 9.06 19.52
C HIS A 300 18.70 8.64 18.46
N GLY A 301 19.99 8.68 18.81
CA GLY A 301 21.08 8.27 17.92
C GLY A 301 21.44 6.80 18.12
N ALA A 302 20.79 5.91 17.38
CA ALA A 302 21.16 4.50 17.33
C ALA A 302 22.46 4.31 16.50
N PRO A 303 23.12 3.13 16.56
CA PRO A 303 24.38 2.91 15.86
C PRO A 303 24.35 3.18 14.35
N ASP A 304 23.21 2.98 13.70
CA ASP A 304 23.05 2.99 12.24
C ASP A 304 21.89 3.85 11.72
N ARG A 305 21.14 4.50 12.62
CA ARG A 305 19.98 5.36 12.31
C ARG A 305 19.72 6.37 13.42
N ILE A 306 19.05 7.46 13.08
CA ILE A 306 18.42 8.36 14.05
C ILE A 306 16.95 7.97 14.12
N GLU A 307 16.48 7.60 15.30
CA GLU A 307 15.08 7.33 15.56
C GLU A 307 14.40 8.60 16.04
N ILE A 308 13.24 8.91 15.46
CA ILE A 308 12.48 10.12 15.75
C ILE A 308 11.12 9.67 16.28
N GLU A 309 10.79 10.04 17.51
CA GLU A 309 9.50 9.76 18.12
C GLU A 309 8.80 11.07 18.44
N GLY A 310 7.56 11.22 17.98
CA GLY A 310 6.79 12.43 18.22
C GLY A 310 5.42 12.16 18.78
N ALA A 311 4.90 13.16 19.48
CA ALA A 311 3.52 13.19 19.89
C ALA A 311 2.93 14.60 19.89
N ILE A 312 1.68 14.67 19.48
CA ILE A 312 0.81 15.83 19.54
C ILE A 312 -0.30 15.54 20.54
N THR A 313 -0.55 16.47 21.47
CA THR A 313 -1.63 16.35 22.46
C THR A 313 -2.57 17.54 22.34
N ASP A 314 -3.87 17.28 22.27
CA ASP A 314 -4.89 18.33 22.35
C ASP A 314 -5.14 18.73 23.81
N GLU A 315 -5.12 20.04 24.08
CA GLU A 315 -5.32 20.58 25.44
C GLU A 315 -6.78 20.98 25.72
N THR A 316 -7.70 20.74 24.78
CA THR A 316 -9.07 21.28 24.83
C THR A 316 -10.18 20.22 24.87
N SER A 317 -9.82 18.93 24.70
CA SER A 317 -10.75 17.80 24.54
C SER A 317 -11.66 17.90 23.31
N ALA A 318 -11.17 18.48 22.21
CA ALA A 318 -11.94 18.62 20.99
C ALA A 318 -11.42 17.70 19.88
N GLU A 319 -12.27 17.44 18.89
CA GLU A 319 -11.85 16.71 17.70
C GLU A 319 -10.80 17.51 16.92
N ARG A 320 -9.78 16.81 16.45
CA ARG A 320 -8.68 17.36 15.67
C ARG A 320 -8.41 16.53 14.43
N ALA A 321 -8.17 17.22 13.33
CA ALA A 321 -7.55 16.66 12.13
C ALA A 321 -6.39 17.56 11.77
N PHE A 322 -5.20 17.00 11.56
CA PHE A 322 -4.02 17.79 11.23
C PHE A 322 -2.98 16.96 10.50
N GLU A 323 -2.05 17.67 9.87
CA GLU A 323 -0.84 17.07 9.31
C GLU A 323 0.36 17.48 10.15
N VAL A 324 1.25 16.53 10.44
CA VAL A 324 2.55 16.80 11.09
C VAL A 324 3.64 16.58 10.06
N ALA A 325 4.47 17.59 9.83
CA ALA A 325 5.61 17.55 8.93
C ALA A 325 6.92 17.50 9.72
N LEU A 326 7.67 16.41 9.60
CA LEU A 326 9.08 16.35 9.94
C LEU A 326 9.91 16.86 8.77
N ARG A 327 10.62 17.96 8.96
CA ARG A 327 11.24 18.75 7.90
C ARG A 327 12.75 18.75 8.05
N LEU A 328 13.44 18.23 7.03
CA LEU A 328 14.89 18.32 6.90
C LEU A 328 15.22 19.29 5.76
N PRO A 329 15.68 20.52 6.06
CA PRO A 329 15.97 21.53 5.03
C PRO A 329 17.31 21.26 4.34
N VAL A 330 17.36 20.23 3.49
CA VAL A 330 18.58 19.72 2.86
C VAL A 330 18.70 20.14 1.39
N ALA A 331 19.89 20.60 1.00
CA ALA A 331 20.21 21.02 -0.36
C ALA A 331 20.58 19.81 -1.24
N LEU A 332 19.57 19.14 -1.80
CA LEU A 332 19.72 17.88 -2.56
C LEU A 332 19.52 18.06 -4.07
N GLN A 333 19.71 19.25 -4.61
CA GLN A 333 19.66 19.45 -6.07
C GLN A 333 20.70 18.57 -6.78
N GLY A 334 20.30 17.90 -7.85
CA GLY A 334 21.14 16.94 -8.58
C GLY A 334 21.20 15.53 -7.97
N TYR A 335 20.65 15.31 -6.77
CA TYR A 335 20.44 13.96 -6.25
C TYR A 335 19.37 13.25 -7.09
N ARG A 336 19.30 11.93 -7.00
CA ARG A 336 18.22 11.12 -7.56
C ARG A 336 17.24 10.73 -6.45
N TRP A 337 15.97 11.08 -6.64
CA TRP A 337 14.82 10.57 -5.89
C TRP A 337 14.45 9.19 -6.44
N TRP A 338 14.38 8.17 -5.59
CA TRP A 338 14.02 6.82 -6.01
C TRP A 338 12.54 6.55 -5.80
N ASP A 339 11.84 6.17 -6.87
CA ASP A 339 10.41 5.84 -6.86
C ASP A 339 10.19 4.38 -6.47
N ASP A 340 11.08 3.49 -6.91
CA ASP A 340 11.08 2.06 -6.61
C ASP A 340 12.53 1.51 -6.62
N ILE A 341 12.73 0.19 -6.65
CA ILE A 341 14.08 -0.45 -6.65
C ILE A 341 14.81 -0.44 -8.02
N TYR A 342 14.21 0.17 -9.05
CA TYR A 342 14.68 0.29 -10.43
C TYR A 342 14.62 1.74 -10.95
N SER A 343 13.61 2.50 -10.57
CA SER A 343 13.26 3.79 -11.17
C SER A 343 13.65 4.96 -10.27
N ALA A 344 14.23 5.99 -10.86
CA ALA A 344 14.61 7.21 -10.15
C ALA A 344 14.50 8.46 -11.03
N ARG A 345 14.21 9.59 -10.41
CA ARG A 345 14.10 10.91 -11.03
C ARG A 345 15.18 11.85 -10.48
N THR A 346 15.81 12.62 -11.34
CA THR A 346 16.78 13.63 -10.89
C THR A 346 16.06 14.81 -10.26
N VAL A 347 16.54 15.23 -9.08
CA VAL A 347 16.02 16.39 -8.34
C VAL A 347 16.47 17.69 -8.99
N VAL A 348 15.51 18.50 -9.39
CA VAL A 348 15.70 19.85 -9.94
C VAL A 348 15.00 20.87 -9.06
N ALA A 349 15.50 22.11 -9.10
CA ALA A 349 15.00 23.19 -8.26
C ALA A 349 13.52 23.48 -8.52
N GLY A 350 12.75 23.72 -7.46
CA GLY A 350 11.35 24.13 -7.54
C GLY A 350 10.36 23.03 -7.93
N GLN A 351 10.79 21.77 -8.04
CA GLN A 351 9.92 20.62 -8.28
C GLN A 351 9.67 19.82 -7.00
N ARG A 352 8.50 19.19 -6.94
CA ARG A 352 8.12 18.25 -5.88
C ARG A 352 8.39 16.83 -6.36
N TYR A 353 8.95 16.00 -5.49
CA TYR A 353 9.16 14.57 -5.73
C TYR A 353 8.48 13.79 -4.63
N GLU A 354 7.59 12.88 -5.01
CA GLU A 354 6.92 11.94 -4.13
C GLU A 354 6.46 10.73 -4.93
N HIS A 355 6.18 9.63 -4.24
CA HIS A 355 5.56 8.45 -4.82
C HIS A 355 4.43 7.97 -3.91
N THR A 356 3.23 8.49 -4.15
CA THR A 356 2.07 8.33 -3.26
C THR A 356 0.87 7.71 -3.95
N VAL A 357 0.08 7.02 -3.16
CA VAL A 357 -1.23 6.44 -3.50
C VAL A 357 -2.28 6.98 -2.51
N SER A 358 -3.58 6.80 -2.77
CA SER A 358 -4.59 7.07 -1.72
C SER A 358 -4.62 5.92 -0.71
N SER A 359 -4.66 6.22 0.59
CA SER A 359 -4.82 5.22 1.64
C SER A 359 -6.28 4.84 1.88
N VAL A 360 -7.25 5.50 1.22
CA VAL A 360 -8.69 5.23 1.39
C VAL A 360 -9.42 5.11 0.05
N VAL A 361 -10.55 4.40 0.03
CA VAL A 361 -11.44 4.28 -1.14
C VAL A 361 -12.53 5.35 -1.19
N THR A 362 -12.78 6.04 -0.07
CA THR A 362 -13.85 7.03 0.08
C THR A 362 -13.43 8.44 -0.36
N GLY A 363 -12.17 8.65 -0.73
CA GLY A 363 -11.61 9.94 -1.13
C GLY A 363 -10.11 9.85 -1.41
N MET A 364 -9.41 10.99 -1.32
CA MET A 364 -7.94 11.07 -1.50
C MET A 364 -7.25 11.39 -0.18
N LEU A 365 -6.57 10.39 0.40
CA LEU A 365 -5.72 10.57 1.57
C LEU A 365 -4.31 10.07 1.24
N PRO A 366 -3.36 10.94 0.85
CA PRO A 366 -2.09 10.48 0.30
C PRO A 366 -1.25 9.67 1.29
N GLN A 367 -0.65 8.59 0.79
CA GLN A 367 0.31 7.74 1.52
C GLN A 367 1.42 7.29 0.58
N SER A 368 2.67 7.27 1.03
CA SER A 368 3.76 6.75 0.21
C SER A 368 3.61 5.25 -0.08
N LEU A 369 3.87 4.85 -1.32
CA LEU A 369 3.76 3.45 -1.73
C LEU A 369 4.66 2.55 -0.88
N TYR A 370 5.92 2.95 -0.73
CA TYR A 370 6.91 2.28 0.11
C TYR A 370 6.96 2.92 1.51
N PRO A 371 7.32 2.13 2.56
CA PRO A 371 7.47 2.66 3.92
C PRO A 371 8.76 3.46 4.10
N LEU A 372 9.50 3.74 3.03
CA LEU A 372 10.72 4.52 3.01
C LEU A 372 10.88 5.29 1.70
N ALA A 373 11.65 6.37 1.75
CA ALA A 373 12.10 7.12 0.59
C ALA A 373 13.60 7.39 0.69
N LEU A 374 14.27 7.49 -0.46
CA LEU A 374 15.72 7.65 -0.53
C LEU A 374 16.14 8.65 -1.61
N LEU A 375 17.13 9.48 -1.28
CA LEU A 375 17.84 10.33 -2.22
C LEU A 375 19.34 10.02 -2.21
N GLU A 376 19.99 10.00 -3.38
CA GLU A 376 21.45 9.85 -3.46
C GLU A 376 22.13 10.60 -4.63
N ASP A 377 23.43 10.88 -4.50
CA ASP A 377 24.27 11.60 -5.48
C ASP A 377 25.38 10.72 -6.11
N GLY A 378 25.29 9.40 -5.96
CA GLY A 378 26.33 8.43 -6.32
C GLY A 378 27.47 8.28 -5.30
N THR A 379 27.56 9.17 -4.30
CA THR A 379 28.58 9.15 -3.23
C THR A 379 27.98 9.05 -1.83
N ARG A 380 26.76 9.54 -1.64
CA ARG A 380 26.02 9.62 -0.37
C ARG A 380 24.57 9.30 -0.64
N ALA A 381 23.93 8.58 0.28
CA ALA A 381 22.50 8.34 0.26
C ALA A 381 21.88 8.67 1.61
N LEU A 382 20.78 9.40 1.59
CA LEU A 382 19.95 9.72 2.76
C LEU A 382 18.58 9.08 2.58
N ALA A 383 18.14 8.31 3.57
CA ALA A 383 16.85 7.66 3.58
C ALA A 383 16.04 8.05 4.81
N ALA A 384 14.73 8.18 4.62
CA ALA A 384 13.75 8.27 5.70
C ALA A 384 12.78 7.09 5.61
N ALA A 385 12.36 6.55 6.75
CA ALA A 385 11.37 5.46 6.81
C ALA A 385 10.40 5.65 7.97
N VAL A 386 9.27 4.94 7.92
CA VAL A 386 8.33 4.78 9.02
C VAL A 386 8.35 3.32 9.49
N PRO A 387 8.23 3.05 10.79
CA PRO A 387 8.19 1.67 11.27
C PRO A 387 6.87 1.00 10.87
N LEU A 388 6.89 -0.33 10.71
CA LEU A 388 5.72 -1.09 10.27
C LEU A 388 4.80 -1.52 11.42
N ASP A 389 5.23 -1.33 12.68
CA ASP A 389 4.49 -1.67 13.90
C ASP A 389 3.58 -0.54 14.42
N LEU A 390 3.59 0.64 13.77
CA LEU A 390 2.77 1.79 14.14
C LEU A 390 2.00 2.29 12.90
N PRO A 391 0.75 1.83 12.69
CA PRO A 391 -0.01 2.15 11.49
C PRO A 391 -0.42 3.63 11.48
N VAL A 392 0.24 4.44 10.66
CA VAL A 392 -0.07 5.87 10.49
C VAL A 392 0.02 6.25 9.02
N VAL A 393 -1.02 6.90 8.52
CA VAL A 393 -1.05 7.40 7.14
C VAL A 393 0.04 8.47 6.98
N SER A 394 1.02 8.17 6.13
CA SER A 394 2.24 8.96 6.02
C SER A 394 2.78 9.01 4.59
N SER A 395 3.44 10.12 4.25
CA SER A 395 4.04 10.33 2.93
C SER A 395 5.41 10.98 3.05
N PHE A 396 6.32 10.59 2.18
CA PHE A 396 7.62 11.23 1.99
C PHE A 396 7.60 12.12 0.75
N ALA A 397 8.27 13.27 0.84
CA ALA A 397 8.48 14.12 -0.33
C ALA A 397 9.78 14.90 -0.25
N TYR A 398 10.39 15.18 -1.40
CA TYR A 398 11.27 16.35 -1.55
C TYR A 398 10.42 17.51 -2.07
N THR A 399 10.20 18.52 -1.25
CA THR A 399 9.31 19.65 -1.52
C THR A 399 9.98 20.71 -2.40
N GLN A 400 9.17 21.55 -3.04
CA GLN A 400 9.64 22.61 -3.94
C GLN A 400 10.56 23.63 -3.25
N ASP A 401 10.42 23.81 -1.92
CA ASP A 401 11.27 24.68 -1.09
C ASP A 401 12.60 24.03 -0.67
N GLY A 402 12.89 22.81 -1.13
CA GLY A 402 14.13 22.10 -0.85
C GLY A 402 14.14 21.37 0.50
N THR A 403 12.98 20.95 1.01
CA THR A 403 12.87 20.16 2.24
C THR A 403 12.69 18.69 1.90
N PHE A 404 13.46 17.79 2.54
CA PHE A 404 13.10 16.38 2.61
C PHE A 404 12.16 16.18 3.79
N GLU A 405 10.90 15.84 3.51
CA GLU A 405 9.81 15.85 4.47
C GLU A 405 9.21 14.44 4.64
N THR A 406 8.94 14.06 5.90
CA THR A 406 7.99 13.00 6.25
C THR A 406 6.74 13.67 6.83
N ARG A 407 5.58 13.48 6.19
CA ARG A 407 4.30 14.06 6.62
C ARG A 407 3.34 12.98 7.09
N TYR A 408 2.77 13.16 8.27
CA TYR A 408 1.78 12.27 8.89
C TYR A 408 0.39 12.91 8.87
N ARG A 409 -0.66 12.13 8.64
CA ARG A 409 -2.06 12.56 8.66
C ARG A 409 -2.74 11.96 9.89
N LEU A 410 -2.97 12.81 10.88
CA LEU A 410 -3.34 12.39 12.23
C LEU A 410 -4.66 13.01 12.68
N GLY A 411 -5.35 12.28 13.55
CA GLY A 411 -6.55 12.71 14.23
C GLY A 411 -6.42 12.61 15.74
N ILE A 412 -7.21 13.42 16.45
CA ILE A 412 -7.46 13.25 17.90
C ILE A 412 -8.97 13.38 18.10
N SER A 413 -9.57 12.51 18.89
CA SER A 413 -10.99 12.61 19.25
C SER A 413 -11.18 12.29 20.73
N PRO A 414 -12.05 13.02 21.46
CA PRO A 414 -12.41 12.65 22.83
C PRO A 414 -13.14 11.30 22.91
N PHE A 415 -13.67 10.79 21.80
CA PHE A 415 -14.28 9.46 21.73
C PHE A 415 -13.23 8.34 21.79
N ALA A 416 -11.99 8.59 21.35
CA ALA A 416 -10.89 7.62 21.45
C ALA A 416 -10.27 7.61 22.85
N THR A 417 -11.03 7.07 23.80
CA THR A 417 -10.73 7.17 25.24
C THR A 417 -9.39 6.55 25.62
N ARG A 418 -8.93 5.50 24.93
CA ARG A 418 -7.63 4.83 25.19
C ARG A 418 -6.43 5.66 24.77
N LEU A 419 -6.58 6.48 23.73
CA LEU A 419 -5.51 7.33 23.21
C LEU A 419 -5.31 8.62 24.01
N GLY A 420 -6.26 8.98 24.88
CA GLY A 420 -6.08 10.03 25.88
C GLY A 420 -5.80 11.42 25.29
N GLY A 421 -6.41 11.76 24.14
CA GLY A 421 -6.22 13.06 23.50
C GLY A 421 -4.86 13.24 22.83
N ARG A 422 -4.17 12.14 22.51
CA ARG A 422 -2.81 12.14 21.96
C ARG A 422 -2.74 11.41 20.62
N ALA A 423 -1.97 11.96 19.69
CA ALA A 423 -1.56 11.29 18.46
C ALA A 423 -0.04 11.11 18.46
N THR A 424 0.45 9.92 18.15
CA THR A 424 1.89 9.59 18.10
C THR A 424 2.34 9.27 16.68
N PHE A 425 3.62 9.48 16.40
CA PHE A 425 4.23 9.13 15.13
C PHE A 425 5.72 8.80 15.32
N ARG A 426 6.28 8.01 14.40
CA ARG A 426 7.68 7.57 14.44
C ARG A 426 8.32 7.64 13.05
N ALA A 427 9.61 7.97 13.01
CA ALA A 427 10.42 7.95 11.79
C ALA A 427 11.82 7.41 12.06
N TYR A 428 12.45 6.89 11.02
CA TYR A 428 13.88 6.61 10.98
C TYR A 428 14.54 7.51 9.95
N LEU A 429 15.68 8.10 10.29
CA LEU A 429 16.59 8.74 9.33
C LEU A 429 17.92 7.99 9.32
N TYR A 430 18.36 7.55 8.15
CA TYR A 430 19.55 6.71 8.05
C TYR A 430 20.26 6.85 6.71
N ARG A 431 21.50 6.39 6.68
CA ARG A 431 22.31 6.33 5.46
C ARG A 431 22.11 5.02 4.73
N ALA A 432 22.27 5.04 3.42
CA ALA A 432 22.37 3.83 2.60
C ALA A 432 23.66 3.83 1.75
N ASP A 433 23.96 2.70 1.11
CA ASP A 433 25.02 2.61 0.12
C ASP A 433 24.54 3.23 -1.20
N PRO A 434 25.11 4.36 -1.67
CA PRO A 434 24.69 5.02 -2.91
C PRO A 434 24.90 4.15 -4.15
N ALA A 435 25.81 3.17 -4.12
CA ALA A 435 25.98 2.25 -5.24
C ALA A 435 24.72 1.40 -5.46
N TRP A 436 24.00 1.07 -4.39
CA TRP A 436 22.79 0.24 -4.41
C TRP A 436 21.50 1.02 -4.13
N ALA A 437 21.61 2.28 -3.70
CA ALA A 437 20.52 3.24 -3.51
C ALA A 437 19.30 2.64 -2.79
N MET A 438 18.09 2.73 -3.36
CA MET A 438 16.84 2.21 -2.77
C MET A 438 16.95 0.76 -2.30
N ARG A 439 17.72 -0.09 -3.00
CA ARG A 439 17.94 -1.49 -2.59
C ARG A 439 18.73 -1.60 -1.29
N SER A 440 19.77 -0.78 -1.11
CA SER A 440 20.49 -0.73 0.16
C SER A 440 19.69 -0.01 1.24
N GLY A 441 18.90 1.00 0.88
CA GLY A 441 17.96 1.65 1.79
C GLY A 441 16.96 0.67 2.39
N PHE A 442 16.40 -0.21 1.56
CA PHE A 442 15.51 -1.28 2.00
C PHE A 442 16.25 -2.39 2.75
N ASP A 443 17.41 -2.87 2.27
CA ASP A 443 18.19 -3.90 2.97
C ASP A 443 18.57 -3.48 4.39
N LYS A 444 18.92 -2.19 4.57
CA LYS A 444 19.20 -1.63 5.89
C LYS A 444 17.92 -1.46 6.73
N PHE A 445 16.80 -1.06 6.14
CA PHE A 445 15.51 -1.04 6.84
C PHE A 445 15.10 -2.42 7.36
N VAL A 446 15.27 -3.47 6.55
CA VAL A 446 15.07 -4.87 6.95
C VAL A 446 15.99 -5.24 8.12
N SER A 447 17.21 -4.71 8.16
CA SER A 447 18.15 -5.02 9.26
C SER A 447 17.76 -4.42 10.61
N PHE A 448 16.91 -3.38 10.64
CA PHE A 448 16.40 -2.81 11.88
C PHE A 448 15.40 -3.77 12.56
N HIS A 449 14.61 -4.47 11.74
CA HIS A 449 13.51 -5.36 12.14
C HIS A 449 13.43 -6.57 11.19
N PRO A 450 14.38 -7.52 11.26
CA PRO A 450 14.37 -8.69 10.37
C PRO A 450 13.08 -9.52 10.50
N GLU A 451 12.47 -9.54 11.68
CA GLU A 451 11.23 -10.24 11.99
C GLU A 451 10.03 -9.79 11.14
N TRP A 452 10.03 -8.56 10.61
CA TRP A 452 8.94 -8.08 9.76
C TRP A 452 8.93 -8.72 8.36
N PHE A 453 10.08 -9.22 7.91
CA PHE A 453 10.29 -9.73 6.55
C PHE A 453 10.65 -11.22 6.51
N GLU A 454 10.55 -11.88 7.65
CA GLU A 454 10.77 -13.30 7.86
C GLU A 454 9.54 -13.93 8.53
N SER A 455 9.45 -15.25 8.49
CA SER A 455 8.40 -16.03 9.14
C SER A 455 9.05 -16.96 10.16
N ALA A 456 8.49 -17.01 11.36
CA ALA A 456 8.87 -18.01 12.36
C ALA A 456 8.31 -19.41 12.05
N ARG A 457 7.36 -19.49 11.10
CA ARG A 457 6.81 -20.72 10.53
C ARG A 457 7.54 -21.06 9.24
N ASP A 458 7.48 -22.32 8.83
CA ASP A 458 8.06 -22.78 7.57
C ASP A 458 6.97 -22.93 6.49
N PRO A 459 6.62 -21.86 5.76
CA PRO A 459 5.69 -21.95 4.64
C PRO A 459 6.27 -22.66 3.42
N PHE A 460 7.58 -22.94 3.40
CA PHE A 460 8.26 -23.62 2.29
C PHE A 460 8.25 -25.16 2.44
N ARG A 461 7.78 -25.70 3.58
CA ARG A 461 7.67 -27.16 3.81
C ARG A 461 6.70 -27.86 2.85
N PHE A 462 5.79 -27.11 2.22
CA PHE A 462 4.75 -27.63 1.34
C PHE A 462 5.13 -27.52 -0.13
N ARG A 463 4.56 -28.40 -0.95
CA ARG A 463 4.73 -28.36 -2.41
C ARG A 463 3.87 -27.30 -3.10
N GLY A 464 2.85 -26.82 -2.41
CA GLY A 464 1.83 -25.92 -2.89
C GLY A 464 0.80 -25.71 -1.78
N GLY A 465 -0.23 -24.92 -2.05
CA GLY A 465 -1.28 -24.67 -1.09
C GLY A 465 -2.62 -24.47 -1.79
N GLU A 466 -3.67 -24.98 -1.15
CA GLU A 466 -5.04 -24.88 -1.61
C GLU A 466 -5.90 -24.22 -0.54
N GLN A 467 -6.72 -23.25 -0.96
CA GLN A 467 -7.65 -22.55 -0.08
C GLN A 467 -9.05 -23.17 -0.14
N GLY A 468 -9.77 -23.18 0.99
CA GLY A 468 -11.12 -23.74 1.02
C GLY A 468 -11.89 -23.50 2.30
N GLN A 469 -13.09 -24.07 2.38
CA GLN A 469 -13.94 -24.04 3.58
C GLN A 469 -13.93 -25.42 4.24
N PHE A 470 -13.30 -25.52 5.41
CA PHE A 470 -12.98 -26.79 6.05
C PHE A 470 -13.68 -27.00 7.40
N ALA A 471 -14.51 -26.06 7.84
CA ALA A 471 -15.26 -26.13 9.11
C ALA A 471 -16.31 -27.25 9.20
N SER A 472 -16.58 -27.99 8.12
CA SER A 472 -17.46 -29.16 8.14
C SER A 472 -16.63 -30.45 8.15
N ALA A 473 -17.16 -31.54 8.74
CA ALA A 473 -16.51 -32.85 8.70
C ALA A 473 -16.24 -33.33 7.26
N GLY A 474 -17.14 -32.97 6.33
CA GLY A 474 -17.07 -33.36 4.92
C GLY A 474 -17.19 -34.86 4.67
N SER A 475 -17.01 -35.28 3.42
CA SER A 475 -17.02 -36.69 3.02
C SER A 475 -16.11 -36.92 1.81
N CYS A 476 -15.74 -38.18 1.55
CA CYS A 476 -15.05 -38.58 0.32
C CYS A 476 -15.92 -39.57 -0.48
N LEU A 477 -15.89 -39.45 -1.81
CA LEU A 477 -16.52 -40.39 -2.73
C LEU A 477 -15.80 -41.76 -2.66
N PRO A 478 -16.51 -42.88 -2.41
CA PRO A 478 -15.88 -44.20 -2.31
C PRO A 478 -15.17 -44.59 -3.61
N GLY A 479 -13.89 -44.97 -3.51
CA GLY A 479 -13.09 -45.43 -4.65
C GLY A 479 -12.71 -44.33 -5.65
N CYS A 480 -12.84 -43.05 -5.27
CA CYS A 480 -12.38 -41.94 -6.09
C CYS A 480 -10.85 -41.88 -6.09
N GLU A 481 -10.24 -41.98 -7.27
CA GLU A 481 -8.79 -41.88 -7.50
C GLU A 481 -8.40 -40.55 -8.19
N GLY A 482 -9.32 -39.60 -8.28
CA GLY A 482 -9.12 -38.28 -8.90
C GLY A 482 -8.41 -37.28 -7.97
N PRO A 483 -8.24 -36.02 -8.43
CA PRO A 483 -7.79 -34.90 -7.59
C PRO A 483 -8.61 -34.76 -6.31
N CYS A 484 -7.96 -34.31 -5.23
CA CYS A 484 -8.56 -34.27 -3.90
C CYS A 484 -9.89 -33.50 -3.87
N GLU A 485 -9.99 -32.37 -4.57
CA GLU A 485 -11.15 -31.48 -4.66
C GLU A 485 -12.35 -32.13 -5.35
N GLN A 486 -12.08 -33.10 -6.24
CA GLN A 486 -13.12 -33.87 -6.93
C GLN A 486 -13.60 -35.05 -6.09
N CYS A 487 -12.77 -35.50 -5.14
CA CYS A 487 -13.03 -36.69 -4.35
C CYS A 487 -13.57 -36.39 -2.96
N CYS A 488 -13.13 -35.31 -2.32
CA CYS A 488 -13.36 -35.04 -0.91
C CYS A 488 -13.82 -33.59 -0.66
N THR A 489 -14.50 -33.38 0.46
CA THR A 489 -14.98 -32.06 0.93
C THR A 489 -14.66 -31.87 2.41
N GLY A 490 -14.74 -30.63 2.93
CA GLY A 490 -14.58 -30.33 4.35
C GLY A 490 -13.23 -30.79 4.93
N ALA A 491 -13.19 -31.19 6.19
CA ALA A 491 -12.00 -31.72 6.83
C ALA A 491 -11.40 -32.95 6.12
N ARG A 492 -12.24 -33.78 5.48
CA ARG A 492 -11.75 -34.93 4.69
C ARG A 492 -10.94 -34.53 3.45
N LEU A 493 -11.19 -33.34 2.91
CA LEU A 493 -10.37 -32.77 1.84
C LEU A 493 -8.97 -32.41 2.36
N VAL A 494 -8.88 -31.84 3.56
CA VAL A 494 -7.61 -31.56 4.24
C VAL A 494 -6.77 -32.83 4.41
N ALA A 495 -7.37 -33.92 4.91
CA ALA A 495 -6.68 -35.20 5.04
C ALA A 495 -6.13 -35.75 3.70
N CYS A 496 -6.77 -35.41 2.57
CA CYS A 496 -6.29 -35.77 1.25
C CYS A 496 -5.05 -34.94 0.87
N TYR A 497 -5.07 -33.63 1.14
CA TYR A 497 -3.94 -32.72 0.93
C TYR A 497 -2.72 -33.08 1.79
N ASP A 498 -2.92 -33.45 3.06
CA ASP A 498 -1.87 -33.95 3.95
C ASP A 498 -1.09 -35.11 3.30
N GLY A 499 -1.82 -36.05 2.69
CA GLY A 499 -1.25 -37.19 1.97
C GLY A 499 -0.44 -36.80 0.73
N GLN A 500 -0.60 -35.58 0.21
CA GLN A 500 0.10 -35.05 -0.96
C GLN A 500 1.18 -34.02 -0.60
N GLY A 501 1.24 -33.57 0.66
CA GLY A 501 2.13 -32.49 1.10
C GLY A 501 1.73 -31.12 0.54
N ILE A 502 0.43 -30.89 0.38
CA ILE A 502 -0.18 -29.61 -0.04
C ILE A 502 -0.73 -28.92 1.21
N ALA A 503 -0.43 -27.64 1.41
CA ALA A 503 -0.97 -26.88 2.53
C ALA A 503 -2.49 -26.66 2.37
N ALA A 504 -3.27 -26.93 3.41
CA ALA A 504 -4.69 -26.58 3.43
C ALA A 504 -4.92 -25.25 4.16
N ALA A 505 -5.46 -24.24 3.46
CA ALA A 505 -5.70 -22.92 4.01
C ALA A 505 -7.20 -22.61 4.19
N GLN A 506 -7.64 -22.41 5.43
CA GLN A 506 -9.02 -22.01 5.71
C GLN A 506 -9.25 -20.60 5.16
N TYR A 507 -10.12 -20.50 4.16
CA TYR A 507 -10.45 -19.25 3.48
C TYR A 507 -11.31 -18.34 4.38
N THR A 508 -10.89 -17.09 4.46
CA THR A 508 -11.60 -15.98 5.12
C THR A 508 -11.44 -14.72 4.28
N ALA A 509 -12.25 -13.69 4.55
CA ALA A 509 -12.10 -12.38 3.94
C ALA A 509 -12.41 -11.31 5.01
N PRO A 510 -11.50 -10.37 5.29
CA PRO A 510 -11.74 -9.25 6.21
C PRO A 510 -12.57 -8.15 5.53
N GLU A 511 -13.64 -8.57 4.87
CA GLU A 511 -14.64 -7.74 4.19
C GLU A 511 -16.00 -8.44 4.29
N GLY A 512 -17.08 -7.71 3.99
CA GLY A 512 -18.44 -8.16 4.24
C GLY A 512 -19.26 -8.46 2.98
N PRO A 513 -18.98 -9.52 2.21
CA PRO A 513 -19.82 -9.87 1.06
C PRO A 513 -21.15 -10.48 1.51
N MET A 514 -22.24 -9.91 1.01
CA MET A 514 -23.62 -10.33 1.23
C MET A 514 -24.30 -10.59 -0.12
N LYS A 515 -25.06 -11.68 -0.22
CA LYS A 515 -25.95 -11.90 -1.37
C LYS A 515 -27.19 -11.04 -1.20
N VAL A 516 -27.47 -10.19 -2.19
CA VAL A 516 -28.51 -9.13 -2.06
C VAL A 516 -29.69 -9.30 -3.02
N GLY A 517 -29.66 -10.29 -3.90
CA GLY A 517 -30.78 -10.63 -4.76
C GLY A 517 -30.35 -11.38 -6.02
N PRO A 518 -31.28 -11.90 -6.83
CA PRO A 518 -30.97 -12.60 -8.06
C PRO A 518 -30.45 -11.64 -9.15
N ALA A 519 -29.41 -12.05 -9.86
CA ALA A 519 -28.79 -11.29 -10.96
C ALA A 519 -29.69 -11.14 -12.20
N ALA A 520 -30.79 -11.90 -12.27
CA ALA A 520 -31.80 -11.76 -13.31
C ALA A 520 -32.67 -10.49 -13.13
N ALA A 521 -32.65 -9.88 -11.95
CA ALA A 521 -33.28 -8.58 -11.67
C ALA A 521 -32.21 -7.45 -11.69
N PRO A 522 -32.62 -6.19 -11.84
CA PRO A 522 -31.72 -5.05 -11.64
C PRO A 522 -31.08 -5.08 -10.24
N PRO A 523 -29.87 -4.54 -10.07
CA PRO A 523 -29.21 -4.52 -8.76
C PRO A 523 -30.06 -3.70 -7.76
N PRO A 524 -30.21 -4.16 -6.51
CA PRO A 524 -31.04 -3.49 -5.51
C PRO A 524 -30.47 -2.12 -5.12
N ALA A 525 -31.35 -1.21 -4.67
CA ALA A 525 -30.91 0.08 -4.13
C ALA A 525 -30.25 -0.11 -2.76
N TYR A 526 -29.41 0.84 -2.35
CA TYR A 526 -28.70 0.83 -1.07
C TYR A 526 -29.64 0.57 0.13
N ASP A 527 -30.80 1.23 0.16
CA ASP A 527 -31.77 1.09 1.25
C ASP A 527 -32.38 -0.31 1.30
N ASP A 528 -32.62 -0.94 0.15
CA ASP A 528 -33.13 -2.32 0.08
C ASP A 528 -32.09 -3.32 0.59
N ILE A 529 -30.80 -3.07 0.31
CA ILE A 529 -29.71 -3.90 0.83
C ILE A 529 -29.65 -3.80 2.36
N LEU A 530 -29.79 -2.60 2.93
CA LEU A 530 -29.77 -2.42 4.39
C LEU A 530 -30.91 -3.16 5.10
N LEU A 531 -32.07 -3.31 4.46
CA LEU A 531 -33.17 -4.09 5.03
C LEU A 531 -32.82 -5.57 5.24
N LEU A 532 -31.90 -6.12 4.43
CA LEU A 532 -31.46 -7.51 4.58
C LEU A 532 -30.69 -7.76 5.87
N LEU A 533 -30.01 -6.74 6.43
CA LEU A 533 -29.32 -6.85 7.72
C LEU A 533 -30.28 -7.17 8.87
N GLY A 534 -31.49 -6.60 8.83
CA GLY A 534 -32.54 -6.81 9.83
C GLY A 534 -33.46 -8.00 9.54
N SER A 535 -33.31 -8.65 8.40
CA SER A 535 -34.10 -9.83 7.99
C SER A 535 -33.23 -10.82 7.21
N PRO A 536 -32.30 -11.50 7.89
CA PRO A 536 -31.35 -12.41 7.24
C PRO A 536 -32.07 -13.50 6.43
N PRO A 537 -31.67 -13.75 5.17
CA PRO A 537 -32.41 -14.61 4.26
C PRO A 537 -32.20 -16.11 4.53
N THR A 538 -31.12 -16.48 5.24
CA THR A 538 -30.80 -17.89 5.55
C THR A 538 -30.42 -18.05 7.02
N PRO A 539 -30.55 -19.26 7.61
CA PRO A 539 -30.10 -19.53 8.97
C PRO A 539 -28.60 -19.26 9.20
N ALA A 540 -27.77 -19.43 8.16
CA ALA A 540 -26.34 -19.11 8.24
C ALA A 540 -26.07 -17.60 8.36
N ASP A 541 -27.02 -16.77 7.95
CA ASP A 541 -26.92 -15.31 8.02
C ASP A 541 -27.45 -14.73 9.34
N GLU A 542 -28.21 -15.50 10.14
CA GLU A 542 -28.82 -15.05 11.40
C GLU A 542 -27.78 -14.56 12.43
N GLU A 543 -26.60 -15.17 12.45
CA GLU A 543 -25.47 -14.75 13.30
C GLU A 543 -24.50 -13.83 12.56
N ARG A 544 -24.25 -14.12 11.27
CA ARG A 544 -23.26 -13.40 10.47
C ARG A 544 -23.64 -11.95 10.20
N TYR A 545 -24.90 -11.66 9.88
CA TYR A 545 -25.33 -10.32 9.48
C TYR A 545 -25.31 -9.32 10.64
N PRO A 546 -25.74 -9.68 11.87
CA PRO A 546 -25.50 -8.85 13.04
C PRO A 546 -24.01 -8.57 13.28
N ALA A 547 -23.14 -9.58 13.15
CA ALA A 547 -21.70 -9.40 13.31
C ALA A 547 -21.09 -8.49 12.23
N LEU A 548 -21.57 -8.62 10.99
CA LEU A 548 -21.23 -7.69 9.91
C LEU A 548 -21.64 -6.27 10.24
N ALA A 549 -22.91 -6.04 10.58
CA ALA A 549 -23.44 -4.71 10.88
C ALA A 549 -22.72 -4.03 12.05
N ALA A 550 -22.34 -4.80 13.08
CA ALA A 550 -21.55 -4.32 14.20
C ALA A 550 -20.14 -3.86 13.79
N SER A 551 -19.59 -4.40 12.70
CA SER A 551 -18.24 -4.08 12.22
C SER A 551 -18.20 -3.20 10.99
N MET A 552 -19.33 -2.75 10.43
CA MET A 552 -19.30 -1.90 9.23
C MET A 552 -18.71 -0.52 9.54
N VAL A 553 -17.79 -0.06 8.68
CA VAL A 553 -17.22 1.29 8.78
C VAL A 553 -18.31 2.33 8.55
N VAL A 554 -18.36 3.35 9.40
CA VAL A 554 -19.32 4.46 9.31
C VAL A 554 -18.64 5.73 8.79
N ASP A 555 -19.22 6.37 7.78
CA ASP A 555 -18.69 7.60 7.19
C ASP A 555 -19.21 8.91 7.82
N GLY A 556 -18.84 10.05 7.22
CA GLY A 556 -19.18 11.39 7.72
C GLY A 556 -20.66 11.69 7.83
N ASN A 557 -21.50 10.99 7.05
CA ASN A 557 -22.96 11.11 7.06
C ASN A 557 -23.62 10.13 8.03
N GLY A 558 -22.87 9.18 8.61
CA GLY A 558 -23.42 8.07 9.37
C GLY A 558 -23.87 6.89 8.50
N ASP A 559 -23.53 6.87 7.21
CA ASP A 559 -23.83 5.74 6.33
C ASP A 559 -22.71 4.68 6.45
N PHE A 560 -23.05 3.40 6.26
CA PHE A 560 -22.06 2.34 6.12
C PHE A 560 -21.28 2.46 4.81
N VAL A 561 -19.96 2.25 4.87
CA VAL A 561 -19.09 2.34 3.68
C VAL A 561 -19.19 1.05 2.86
N LEU A 562 -19.64 1.21 1.62
CA LEU A 562 -19.77 0.13 0.66
C LEU A 562 -18.54 0.07 -0.24
N LYS A 563 -17.96 -1.12 -0.45
CA LYS A 563 -16.92 -1.35 -1.47
C LYS A 563 -17.54 -1.40 -2.86
N HIS A 564 -18.57 -2.23 -3.04
CA HIS A 564 -19.37 -2.29 -4.27
C HIS A 564 -20.65 -3.11 -4.15
N VAL A 565 -21.52 -2.94 -5.15
CA VAL A 565 -22.47 -3.98 -5.58
C VAL A 565 -22.03 -4.51 -6.93
N THR A 566 -21.92 -5.82 -7.07
CA THR A 566 -21.50 -6.47 -8.32
C THR A 566 -22.19 -7.81 -8.53
N ASN A 567 -22.20 -8.30 -9.76
CA ASN A 567 -22.57 -9.68 -10.09
C ASN A 567 -21.26 -10.42 -10.41
N PRO A 568 -20.67 -11.10 -9.41
CA PRO A 568 -19.34 -11.66 -9.58
C PRO A 568 -19.36 -12.99 -10.33
N GLU A 569 -18.23 -13.33 -10.96
CA GLU A 569 -18.08 -14.56 -11.76
C GLU A 569 -18.29 -15.85 -10.94
N TRP A 570 -17.99 -15.83 -9.63
CA TRP A 570 -18.19 -16.97 -8.71
C TRP A 570 -19.62 -17.13 -8.20
N ALA A 571 -20.45 -16.08 -8.29
CA ALA A 571 -21.88 -16.12 -7.96
C ALA A 571 -22.69 -15.51 -9.11
N PRO A 572 -22.64 -16.09 -10.33
CA PRO A 572 -23.17 -15.45 -11.53
C PRO A 572 -24.69 -15.26 -11.50
N ASN A 573 -25.39 -15.97 -10.61
CA ASN A 573 -26.84 -15.89 -10.45
C ASN A 573 -27.29 -14.88 -9.39
N ASP A 574 -26.36 -14.29 -8.63
CA ASP A 574 -26.64 -13.39 -7.51
C ASP A 574 -25.96 -12.03 -7.70
N TRP A 575 -26.58 -10.98 -7.20
CA TRP A 575 -25.91 -9.73 -6.87
C TRP A 575 -25.28 -9.88 -5.49
N GLU A 576 -24.06 -9.37 -5.32
CA GLU A 576 -23.35 -9.29 -4.06
C GLU A 576 -23.04 -7.83 -3.70
N ALA A 577 -23.38 -7.42 -2.48
CA ALA A 577 -22.92 -6.17 -1.88
C ALA A 577 -21.77 -6.48 -0.93
N ASN A 578 -20.66 -5.78 -1.08
CA ASN A 578 -19.47 -5.99 -0.27
C ASN A 578 -19.19 -4.75 0.58
N TRP A 579 -19.08 -4.93 1.89
CA TRP A 579 -18.94 -3.86 2.87
C TRP A 579 -17.51 -3.75 3.39
N VAL A 580 -17.09 -2.52 3.67
CA VAL A 580 -15.81 -2.27 4.34
C VAL A 580 -16.02 -2.45 5.84
N LEU A 581 -15.12 -3.22 6.47
CA LEU A 581 -15.25 -3.60 7.87
C LEU A 581 -14.11 -3.03 8.71
N ASN A 582 -14.46 -2.63 9.93
CA ASN A 582 -13.56 -2.48 11.06
C ASN A 582 -13.40 -3.85 11.73
N MET A 583 -12.20 -4.42 11.62
CA MET A 583 -11.88 -5.76 12.11
C MET A 583 -11.36 -5.76 13.55
N ASP A 584 -11.51 -4.67 14.30
CA ASP A 584 -11.09 -4.61 15.70
C ASP A 584 -11.76 -5.77 16.49
N PRO A 585 -10.95 -6.66 17.11
CA PRO A 585 -11.44 -7.86 17.79
C PRO A 585 -12.24 -7.55 19.07
N GLU A 586 -12.23 -6.31 19.55
CA GLU A 586 -12.96 -5.88 20.74
C GLU A 586 -14.35 -5.30 20.43
N ILE A 587 -14.72 -5.18 19.15
CA ILE A 587 -16.10 -4.89 18.75
C ILE A 587 -16.98 -6.06 19.23
N ALA A 588 -17.86 -5.78 20.18
CA ALA A 588 -18.70 -6.80 20.82
C ALA A 588 -19.63 -7.48 19.80
N GLY A 589 -19.49 -8.81 19.66
CA GLY A 589 -20.22 -9.57 18.66
C GLY A 589 -19.83 -9.21 17.22
N GLY A 590 -18.67 -8.60 17.02
CA GLY A 590 -18.17 -8.12 15.74
C GLY A 590 -17.70 -9.23 14.81
N TYR A 591 -17.43 -8.84 13.57
CA TYR A 591 -17.09 -9.77 12.49
C TYR A 591 -15.74 -10.48 12.68
N ALA A 592 -14.79 -9.88 13.39
CA ALA A 592 -13.52 -10.50 13.74
C ALA A 592 -13.71 -11.73 14.64
N GLU A 593 -14.51 -11.58 15.71
CA GLU A 593 -14.88 -12.67 16.61
C GLU A 593 -15.67 -13.76 15.87
N TRP A 594 -16.68 -13.37 15.09
CA TRP A 594 -17.47 -14.31 14.28
C TRP A 594 -16.58 -15.09 13.29
N THR A 595 -15.68 -14.41 12.58
CA THR A 595 -14.78 -15.05 11.61
C THR A 595 -13.88 -16.08 12.30
N ARG A 596 -13.27 -15.72 13.43
CA ARG A 596 -12.44 -16.66 14.18
C ARG A 596 -13.26 -17.87 14.63
N THR A 597 -14.35 -17.64 15.35
CA THR A 597 -15.10 -18.72 16.01
C THR A 597 -15.85 -19.61 15.01
N ALA A 598 -16.57 -19.01 14.06
CA ALA A 598 -17.42 -19.75 13.12
C ALA A 598 -16.65 -20.33 11.93
N ARG A 599 -15.52 -19.74 11.51
CA ARG A 599 -14.73 -20.22 10.36
C ARG A 599 -13.44 -20.90 10.76
N ILE A 600 -12.59 -20.23 11.54
CA ILE A 600 -11.23 -20.70 11.82
C ILE A 600 -11.25 -21.81 12.87
N ASP A 601 -11.79 -21.56 14.05
CA ASP A 601 -11.86 -22.52 15.15
C ASP A 601 -12.70 -23.75 14.75
N GLY A 602 -13.78 -23.54 13.99
CA GLY A 602 -14.57 -24.63 13.41
C GLY A 602 -13.77 -25.52 12.46
N ALA A 603 -12.92 -24.95 11.61
CA ALA A 603 -12.04 -25.71 10.72
C ALA A 603 -10.96 -26.47 11.49
N LEU A 604 -10.30 -25.82 12.45
CA LEU A 604 -9.30 -26.44 13.33
C LEU A 604 -9.90 -27.64 14.08
N ALA A 605 -11.09 -27.48 14.67
CA ALA A 605 -11.78 -28.55 15.38
C ALA A 605 -12.18 -29.71 14.45
N ALA A 606 -12.69 -29.40 13.25
CA ALA A 606 -13.14 -30.40 12.29
C ALA A 606 -11.97 -31.25 11.74
N THR A 607 -10.83 -30.64 11.44
CA THR A 607 -9.62 -31.35 10.97
C THR A 607 -8.99 -32.17 12.08
N GLN A 608 -8.84 -31.59 13.28
CA GLN A 608 -8.29 -32.29 14.44
C GLN A 608 -9.12 -33.53 14.82
N ALA A 609 -10.45 -33.47 14.70
CA ALA A 609 -11.33 -34.59 15.04
C ALA A 609 -11.09 -35.85 14.18
N ILE A 610 -10.47 -35.72 13.01
CA ILE A 610 -10.15 -36.83 12.11
C ILE A 610 -8.65 -37.08 11.97
N GLY A 611 -7.81 -36.34 12.72
CA GLY A 611 -6.36 -36.43 12.65
C GLY A 611 -5.73 -35.78 11.42
N ALA A 612 -6.44 -34.85 10.76
CA ALA A 612 -5.89 -34.02 9.70
C ALA A 612 -5.31 -32.72 10.28
N GLU A 613 -4.39 -32.06 9.57
CA GLU A 613 -3.75 -30.81 9.99
C GLU A 613 -4.22 -29.64 9.11
N LEU A 614 -4.82 -28.60 9.72
CA LEU A 614 -5.05 -27.36 8.99
C LEU A 614 -3.76 -26.53 9.06
N ASP A 615 -3.19 -26.19 7.90
CA ASP A 615 -1.87 -25.56 7.84
C ASP A 615 -1.89 -24.04 7.84
N ALA A 616 -2.98 -23.44 7.35
CA ALA A 616 -3.04 -22.00 7.14
C ALA A 616 -4.43 -21.40 7.31
N VAL A 617 -4.47 -20.09 7.53
CA VAL A 617 -5.62 -19.22 7.32
C VAL A 617 -5.27 -18.29 6.17
N GLN A 618 -6.12 -18.28 5.15
CA GLN A 618 -5.95 -17.47 3.95
C GLN A 618 -6.95 -16.31 3.97
N PHE A 619 -6.45 -15.09 3.91
CA PHE A 619 -7.25 -13.87 3.78
C PHE A 619 -7.37 -13.49 2.31
N ASP A 620 -8.59 -13.37 1.83
CA ASP A 620 -8.86 -12.92 0.47
C ASP A 620 -9.21 -11.42 0.41
N ASN A 621 -9.12 -10.82 -0.78
CA ASN A 621 -9.41 -9.40 -1.01
C ASN A 621 -8.69 -8.46 -0.02
N PHE A 622 -7.49 -8.85 0.40
CA PHE A 622 -6.84 -8.26 1.55
C PHE A 622 -6.45 -6.80 1.27
N MET A 623 -6.93 -5.90 2.14
CA MET A 623 -6.81 -4.44 2.01
C MET A 623 -7.31 -3.89 0.67
N SER A 624 -8.30 -4.55 0.05
CA SER A 624 -8.88 -4.13 -1.22
C SER A 624 -9.84 -2.93 -1.14
N ALA A 625 -10.14 -2.44 0.07
CA ALA A 625 -10.95 -1.25 0.26
C ALA A 625 -10.70 -0.55 1.60
N PRO A 626 -9.50 0.01 1.85
CA PRO A 626 -9.24 0.73 3.09
C PRO A 626 -10.12 1.97 3.23
N ALA A 627 -10.51 2.32 4.45
CA ALA A 627 -11.35 3.48 4.76
C ALA A 627 -11.05 4.03 6.16
N VAL A 628 -11.73 5.11 6.53
CA VAL A 628 -11.69 5.71 7.87
C VAL A 628 -13.07 5.56 8.50
N ASP A 629 -13.10 4.95 9.68
CA ASP A 629 -14.29 4.71 10.47
C ASP A 629 -14.49 5.84 11.48
N LEU A 630 -15.67 6.46 11.43
CA LEU A 630 -16.06 7.59 12.26
C LEU A 630 -17.06 7.22 13.36
N ASP A 631 -17.36 5.93 13.57
CA ASP A 631 -18.23 5.49 14.65
C ASP A 631 -17.59 5.75 16.04
N PRO A 632 -18.17 6.61 16.90
CA PRO A 632 -17.64 6.85 18.24
C PRO A 632 -17.45 5.58 19.09
N ALA A 633 -18.27 4.55 18.88
CA ALA A 633 -18.13 3.28 19.59
C ALA A 633 -16.86 2.54 19.18
N HIS A 634 -16.50 2.58 17.90
CA HIS A 634 -15.26 1.99 17.39
C HIS A 634 -14.03 2.84 17.72
N LEU A 635 -14.16 4.18 17.67
CA LEU A 635 -13.08 5.07 18.12
C LEU A 635 -12.67 4.77 19.57
N ALA A 636 -13.63 4.44 20.44
CA ALA A 636 -13.36 4.12 21.84
C ALA A 636 -12.50 2.86 22.06
N LEU A 637 -12.40 2.00 21.05
CA LEU A 637 -11.60 0.77 21.08
C LEU A 637 -10.20 0.95 20.50
N ALA A 638 -9.97 1.99 19.70
CA ALA A 638 -8.71 2.19 19.00
C ALA A 638 -7.48 2.24 19.91
N ASP A 639 -6.49 1.40 19.62
CA ASP A 639 -5.17 1.38 20.28
C ASP A 639 -4.08 2.08 19.46
N SER A 640 -4.33 2.29 18.17
CA SER A 640 -3.43 3.00 17.26
C SER A 640 -3.85 4.46 17.04
N PRO A 641 -2.92 5.37 16.68
CA PRO A 641 -3.25 6.76 16.38
C PRO A 641 -4.35 6.90 15.32
N LEU A 642 -5.30 7.81 15.57
CA LEU A 642 -6.34 8.12 14.58
C LEU A 642 -5.76 8.84 13.37
N THR A 643 -6.47 8.77 12.25
CA THR A 643 -6.31 9.66 11.09
C THR A 643 -7.59 10.50 10.91
N TYR A 644 -7.88 11.00 9.72
CA TYR A 644 -9.13 11.71 9.43
C TYR A 644 -9.74 11.33 8.07
N ASP A 645 -11.06 11.45 7.94
CA ASP A 645 -11.77 11.33 6.66
C ASP A 645 -11.43 12.54 5.76
N PRO A 646 -10.92 12.35 4.53
CA PRO A 646 -10.45 13.45 3.68
C PRO A 646 -11.58 14.37 3.17
N ASN A 647 -12.84 13.91 3.20
CA ASN A 647 -13.97 14.70 2.70
C ASN A 647 -14.53 15.67 3.76
N THR A 648 -14.48 15.28 5.03
CA THR A 648 -15.09 16.01 6.15
C THR A 648 -14.07 16.50 7.19
N TYR A 649 -12.82 16.04 7.12
CA TYR A 649 -11.76 16.32 8.09
C TYR A 649 -12.15 15.95 9.53
N ARG A 650 -13.00 14.93 9.70
CA ARG A 650 -13.33 14.36 11.00
C ARG A 650 -12.35 13.24 11.36
N PRO A 651 -11.87 13.17 12.61
CA PRO A 651 -10.95 12.11 13.03
C PRO A 651 -11.64 10.74 13.07
N GLY A 652 -10.88 9.68 12.76
CA GLY A 652 -11.39 8.32 12.78
C GLY A 652 -10.32 7.23 12.73
N VAL A 653 -10.77 5.99 12.90
CA VAL A 653 -9.92 4.79 12.89
C VAL A 653 -9.68 4.36 11.45
N HIS A 654 -8.43 4.29 11.03
CA HIS A 654 -8.11 3.74 9.71
C HIS A 654 -8.25 2.20 9.75
N THR A 655 -8.91 1.58 8.77
CA THR A 655 -9.14 0.12 8.79
C THR A 655 -7.86 -0.72 8.79
N MET A 656 -6.73 -0.17 8.35
CA MET A 656 -5.43 -0.83 8.48
C MET A 656 -5.01 -1.04 9.95
N ALA A 657 -5.36 -0.12 10.86
CA ALA A 657 -5.04 -0.26 12.28
C ALA A 657 -5.89 -1.37 12.91
N ALA A 658 -7.20 -1.35 12.67
CA ALA A 658 -8.11 -2.41 13.10
C ALA A 658 -7.71 -3.80 12.54
N THR A 659 -7.24 -3.86 11.29
CA THR A 659 -6.76 -5.11 10.69
C THR A 659 -5.45 -5.58 11.31
N LEU A 660 -4.56 -4.67 11.71
CA LEU A 660 -3.34 -5.00 12.43
C LEU A 660 -3.68 -5.65 13.79
N GLU A 661 -4.61 -5.05 14.54
CA GLU A 661 -5.10 -5.57 15.82
C GLU A 661 -5.75 -6.96 15.65
N TYR A 662 -6.58 -7.14 14.62
CA TYR A 662 -7.16 -8.44 14.27
C TYR A 662 -6.11 -9.53 14.02
N LEU A 663 -5.10 -9.24 13.20
CA LEU A 663 -4.06 -10.21 12.86
C LEU A 663 -3.20 -10.56 14.08
N ALA A 664 -2.87 -9.58 14.92
CA ALA A 664 -2.14 -9.79 16.16
C ALA A 664 -2.95 -10.65 17.14
N TRP A 665 -4.23 -10.32 17.35
CA TRP A 665 -5.13 -11.08 18.21
C TRP A 665 -5.34 -12.52 17.72
N LEU A 666 -5.52 -12.72 16.41
CA LEU A 666 -5.64 -14.06 15.83
C LEU A 666 -4.33 -14.86 15.98
N ARG A 667 -3.19 -14.22 15.75
CA ARG A 667 -1.87 -14.84 15.95
C ARG A 667 -1.72 -15.32 17.39
N ASP A 668 -2.01 -14.47 18.37
CA ASP A 668 -1.93 -14.81 19.79
C ASP A 668 -2.88 -15.96 20.14
N ALA A 669 -4.10 -15.96 19.60
CA ALA A 669 -5.05 -17.05 19.77
C ALA A 669 -4.49 -18.39 19.26
N LEU A 670 -3.93 -18.42 18.05
CA LEU A 670 -3.32 -19.62 17.47
C LEU A 670 -2.10 -20.09 18.28
N ASP A 671 -1.23 -19.16 18.68
CA ASP A 671 0.01 -19.47 19.42
C ASP A 671 -0.24 -19.92 20.86
N SER A 672 -1.35 -19.51 21.47
CA SER A 672 -1.78 -19.97 22.80
C SER A 672 -2.34 -21.40 22.82
N THR A 673 -2.49 -22.02 21.65
CA THR A 673 -3.01 -23.39 21.47
C THR A 673 -1.96 -24.29 20.83
N ASN A 674 -2.31 -25.52 20.45
CA ASN A 674 -1.43 -26.41 19.68
C ASN A 674 -1.37 -26.09 18.18
N HIS A 675 -1.78 -24.87 17.79
CA HIS A 675 -1.86 -24.40 16.40
C HIS A 675 -0.82 -23.33 16.06
N SER A 676 0.27 -23.24 16.82
CA SER A 676 1.33 -22.24 16.61
C SER A 676 2.05 -22.34 15.26
N GLN A 677 1.91 -23.47 14.55
CA GLN A 677 2.46 -23.66 13.20
C GLN A 677 1.55 -23.15 12.08
N VAL A 678 0.31 -22.73 12.40
CA VAL A 678 -0.65 -22.25 11.39
C VAL A 678 -0.17 -20.94 10.77
N ILE A 679 -0.06 -20.96 9.45
CA ILE A 679 0.39 -19.85 8.60
C ILE A 679 -0.73 -18.84 8.41
N LEU A 680 -0.41 -17.55 8.45
CA LEU A 680 -1.30 -16.47 8.01
C LEU A 680 -0.84 -16.01 6.62
N SER A 681 -1.69 -16.23 5.62
CA SER A 681 -1.41 -15.86 4.23
C SER A 681 -2.48 -14.95 3.66
N ALA A 682 -2.14 -14.08 2.70
CA ALA A 682 -3.09 -13.11 2.15
C ALA A 682 -3.01 -12.97 0.63
N ASN A 683 -4.16 -12.93 -0.05
CA ASN A 683 -4.31 -12.47 -1.43
C ASN A 683 -4.41 -10.95 -1.39
N THR A 684 -3.31 -10.31 -1.73
CA THR A 684 -3.10 -8.88 -1.51
C THR A 684 -3.54 -8.08 -2.73
N TRP A 685 -4.55 -7.24 -2.52
CA TRP A 685 -5.02 -6.26 -3.49
C TRP A 685 -4.55 -4.86 -3.12
N GLY A 686 -4.62 -4.51 -1.83
CA GLY A 686 -4.10 -3.25 -1.33
C GLY A 686 -2.60 -3.08 -1.54
N ILE A 687 -2.18 -1.82 -1.60
CA ILE A 687 -0.78 -1.37 -1.59
C ILE A 687 -0.65 -0.18 -0.63
N ALA A 688 0.57 0.13 -0.22
CA ALA A 688 0.91 1.11 0.82
C ALA A 688 0.36 0.77 2.21
N THR A 689 -0.96 0.68 2.42
CA THR A 689 -1.59 0.33 3.71
C THR A 689 -1.20 -1.08 4.14
N LEU A 690 -0.96 -1.96 3.16
CA LEU A 690 -0.40 -3.29 3.34
C LEU A 690 0.95 -3.29 4.07
N ASN A 691 1.75 -2.21 3.98
CA ASN A 691 3.08 -2.16 4.57
C ASN A 691 3.07 -2.48 6.08
N PHE A 692 2.05 -1.98 6.79
CA PHE A 692 1.90 -2.18 8.23
C PHE A 692 1.41 -3.59 8.61
N LEU A 693 0.88 -4.35 7.65
CA LEU A 693 0.29 -5.67 7.89
C LEU A 693 1.24 -6.81 7.52
N VAL A 694 2.22 -6.54 6.65
CA VAL A 694 3.28 -7.48 6.27
C VAL A 694 3.95 -8.16 7.47
N PRO A 695 4.29 -7.46 8.58
CA PRO A 695 4.91 -8.11 9.74
C PRO A 695 4.17 -9.32 10.29
N LEU A 696 2.83 -9.34 10.18
CA LEU A 696 1.97 -10.37 10.77
C LEU A 696 1.62 -11.51 9.79
N LEU A 697 1.93 -11.33 8.50
CA LEU A 697 1.73 -12.35 7.46
C LEU A 697 2.98 -13.21 7.31
N ASP A 698 2.81 -14.52 7.19
CA ASP A 698 3.92 -15.46 6.91
C ASP A 698 4.11 -15.66 5.40
N ALA A 699 3.06 -15.46 4.59
CA ALA A 699 3.08 -15.60 3.15
C ALA A 699 2.20 -14.54 2.46
N MET A 700 2.61 -14.10 1.27
CA MET A 700 1.85 -13.15 0.47
C MET A 700 1.45 -13.77 -0.87
N GLY A 701 0.35 -13.31 -1.44
CA GLY A 701 -0.09 -13.68 -2.78
C GLY A 701 -0.66 -12.48 -3.52
N ASN A 702 -0.74 -12.57 -4.84
CA ASN A 702 -1.51 -11.63 -5.66
C ASN A 702 -2.16 -12.33 -6.84
N GLU A 703 -3.44 -12.09 -7.06
CA GLU A 703 -4.11 -12.55 -8.27
C GLU A 703 -3.75 -11.70 -9.49
N THR A 704 -3.66 -12.34 -10.65
CA THR A 704 -3.45 -11.66 -11.93
C THR A 704 -4.37 -12.18 -13.03
N ARG A 705 -4.73 -11.30 -13.97
CA ARG A 705 -5.38 -11.66 -15.24
C ARG A 705 -4.45 -11.50 -16.45
N GLY A 706 -3.17 -11.17 -16.19
CA GLY A 706 -2.12 -10.99 -17.19
C GLY A 706 -1.64 -9.56 -17.36
N GLN A 707 -0.81 -9.33 -18.38
CA GLN A 707 -0.22 -8.02 -18.69
C GLN A 707 -1.30 -6.95 -18.93
N GLY A 708 -1.15 -5.78 -18.29
CA GLY A 708 -2.11 -4.68 -18.37
C GLY A 708 -3.39 -4.88 -17.56
N ALA A 709 -3.51 -5.99 -16.81
CA ALA A 709 -4.58 -6.17 -15.84
C ALA A 709 -4.31 -5.39 -14.54
N THR A 710 -5.38 -5.09 -13.81
CA THR A 710 -5.30 -4.62 -12.43
C THR A 710 -4.45 -5.61 -11.61
N ASN A 711 -3.58 -5.10 -10.75
CA ASN A 711 -2.67 -5.88 -9.92
C ASN A 711 -1.45 -6.52 -10.63
N TRP A 712 -1.15 -6.15 -11.89
CA TRP A 712 -0.01 -6.69 -12.64
C TRP A 712 0.70 -5.64 -13.51
N SER A 713 1.75 -5.03 -12.95
CA SER A 713 2.67 -4.10 -13.65
C SER A 713 4.08 -4.21 -13.06
N ASP A 714 5.10 -3.72 -13.76
CA ASP A 714 6.49 -3.68 -13.26
C ASP A 714 6.58 -3.09 -11.86
N GLU A 715 5.96 -1.94 -11.66
CA GLU A 715 5.95 -1.19 -10.40
C GLU A 715 5.30 -2.00 -9.27
N LEU A 716 4.12 -2.59 -9.54
CA LEU A 716 3.41 -3.39 -8.54
C LEU A 716 4.16 -4.67 -8.18
N LEU A 717 4.77 -5.35 -9.15
CA LEU A 717 5.55 -6.56 -8.88
C LEU A 717 6.84 -6.24 -8.13
N ALA A 718 7.49 -5.11 -8.45
CA ALA A 718 8.63 -4.60 -7.70
C ALA A 718 8.24 -4.28 -6.25
N TYR A 719 7.11 -3.61 -6.04
CA TYR A 719 6.55 -3.33 -4.72
C TYR A 719 6.24 -4.60 -3.94
N ARG A 720 5.50 -5.55 -4.54
CA ARG A 720 5.12 -6.81 -3.89
C ARG A 720 6.34 -7.64 -3.51
N ARG A 721 7.33 -7.77 -4.41
CA ARG A 721 8.57 -8.49 -4.10
C ARG A 721 9.35 -7.83 -2.97
N THR A 722 9.46 -6.51 -3.01
CA THR A 722 10.16 -5.73 -1.98
C THR A 722 9.49 -5.95 -0.62
N MET A 723 8.18 -5.74 -0.53
CA MET A 723 7.44 -5.88 0.73
C MET A 723 7.36 -7.33 1.23
N ALA A 724 7.26 -8.31 0.35
CA ALA A 724 7.34 -9.71 0.75
C ALA A 724 8.73 -10.07 1.33
N GLY A 725 9.79 -9.35 0.96
CA GLY A 725 11.14 -9.59 1.51
C GLY A 725 11.55 -11.04 1.30
N ARG A 726 11.83 -11.78 2.39
CA ARG A 726 12.20 -13.21 2.33
C ARG A 726 11.00 -14.16 2.39
N LYS A 727 9.79 -13.64 2.63
CA LYS A 727 8.55 -14.43 2.67
C LYS A 727 8.19 -14.95 1.27
N PRO A 728 7.52 -16.10 1.17
CA PRO A 728 7.00 -16.59 -0.10
C PRO A 728 5.99 -15.60 -0.68
N LEU A 729 6.04 -15.48 -2.01
CA LEU A 729 5.09 -14.70 -2.80
C LEU A 729 4.48 -15.64 -3.84
N THR A 730 3.16 -15.78 -3.85
CA THR A 730 2.43 -16.60 -4.83
C THR A 730 1.69 -15.71 -5.82
N SER A 731 1.43 -16.22 -7.01
CA SER A 731 0.58 -15.55 -7.98
C SER A 731 -0.29 -16.58 -8.67
N PRO A 732 -1.61 -16.58 -8.42
CA PRO A 732 -2.56 -17.34 -9.23
C PRO A 732 -3.02 -16.55 -10.47
N TRP A 733 -2.99 -17.19 -11.64
CA TRP A 733 -3.57 -16.65 -12.87
C TRP A 733 -5.05 -16.99 -12.99
N GLN A 734 -5.88 -15.97 -13.09
CA GLN A 734 -7.34 -16.07 -12.98
C GLN A 734 -8.08 -16.27 -14.31
N ARG A 735 -7.50 -15.85 -15.45
CA ARG A 735 -8.21 -15.81 -16.73
C ARG A 735 -8.18 -17.16 -17.47
N ALA A 736 -9.32 -17.54 -18.06
CA ALA A 736 -9.44 -18.67 -18.99
C ALA A 736 -8.87 -18.36 -20.39
N GLY A 737 -8.62 -19.39 -21.21
CA GLY A 737 -8.22 -19.22 -22.61
C GLY A 737 -6.85 -18.55 -22.78
N VAL A 738 -5.88 -18.94 -21.95
CA VAL A 738 -4.52 -18.38 -22.00
C VAL A 738 -3.74 -19.02 -23.14
N SER A 739 -3.10 -18.16 -23.95
CA SER A 739 -2.21 -18.63 -25.02
C SER A 739 -0.84 -19.06 -24.50
N VAL A 740 -0.13 -19.89 -25.27
CA VAL A 740 1.25 -20.28 -24.95
C VAL A 740 2.18 -19.07 -24.82
N GLY A 741 1.95 -18.01 -25.60
CA GLY A 741 2.71 -16.76 -25.52
C GLY A 741 2.51 -16.02 -24.20
N GLU A 742 1.27 -15.93 -23.73
CA GLU A 742 0.93 -15.31 -22.45
C GLU A 742 1.45 -16.12 -21.27
N ALA A 743 1.29 -17.44 -21.30
CA ALA A 743 1.85 -18.34 -20.29
C ALA A 743 3.37 -18.22 -20.22
N ARG A 744 4.06 -18.09 -21.36
CA ARG A 744 5.51 -17.85 -21.42
C ARG A 744 5.89 -16.51 -20.79
N ALA A 745 5.19 -15.43 -21.12
CA ALA A 745 5.45 -14.12 -20.51
C ALA A 745 5.25 -14.16 -18.99
N TYR A 746 4.18 -14.82 -18.55
CA TYR A 746 3.87 -15.03 -17.14
C TYR A 746 4.93 -15.85 -16.40
N ALA A 747 5.37 -16.97 -17.00
CA ALA A 747 6.44 -17.80 -16.46
C ALA A 747 7.75 -17.03 -16.31
N ASN A 748 8.13 -16.22 -17.30
CA ASN A 748 9.37 -15.43 -17.23
C ASN A 748 9.31 -14.35 -16.14
N GLU A 749 8.16 -13.69 -15.98
CA GLU A 749 7.99 -12.64 -14.97
C GLU A 749 8.02 -13.21 -13.55
N THR A 750 7.32 -14.32 -13.32
CA THR A 750 7.28 -14.99 -12.02
C THR A 750 8.63 -15.61 -11.66
N LEU A 751 9.35 -16.18 -12.64
CA LEU A 751 10.75 -16.60 -12.45
C LEU A 751 11.67 -15.44 -12.07
N PHE A 752 11.49 -14.28 -12.68
CA PHE A 752 12.33 -13.11 -12.42
C PHE A 752 12.17 -12.64 -10.96
N TYR A 753 10.94 -12.50 -10.49
CA TYR A 753 10.65 -12.06 -9.11
C TYR A 753 10.67 -13.20 -8.07
N GLY A 754 10.92 -14.45 -8.47
CA GLY A 754 10.86 -15.61 -7.56
C GLY A 754 9.47 -15.77 -6.92
N MET A 755 8.44 -15.56 -7.71
CA MET A 755 7.04 -15.72 -7.35
C MET A 755 6.58 -17.10 -7.74
N TYR A 756 5.92 -17.83 -6.83
CA TYR A 756 5.42 -19.17 -7.13
C TYR A 756 4.17 -19.06 -8.02
N PRO A 757 4.24 -19.48 -9.30
CA PRO A 757 3.13 -19.32 -10.23
C PRO A 757 2.14 -20.47 -10.09
N THR A 758 0.85 -20.16 -10.07
CA THR A 758 -0.22 -21.17 -10.11
C THR A 758 -1.32 -20.78 -11.08
N ARG A 759 -2.16 -21.74 -11.42
CA ARG A 759 -3.41 -21.54 -12.14
C ARG A 759 -4.56 -21.54 -11.13
N ALA A 760 -5.39 -20.51 -11.14
CA ALA A 760 -6.59 -20.49 -10.30
C ALA A 760 -7.69 -21.41 -10.86
N ALA A 761 -8.71 -21.69 -10.05
CA ALA A 761 -9.89 -22.46 -10.45
C ALA A 761 -10.60 -21.90 -11.70
N HIS A 762 -10.55 -20.59 -11.93
CA HIS A 762 -11.16 -19.92 -13.09
C HIS A 762 -10.28 -19.93 -14.35
N GLY A 763 -9.00 -20.30 -14.24
CA GLY A 763 -8.06 -20.43 -15.35
C GLY A 763 -8.30 -21.70 -16.17
N ALA A 764 -9.46 -21.81 -16.83
CA ALA A 764 -9.80 -22.97 -17.65
C ALA A 764 -9.37 -22.81 -19.12
N ASP A 765 -9.41 -23.92 -19.88
CA ASP A 765 -9.28 -23.92 -21.35
C ASP A 765 -8.01 -23.26 -21.91
N TRP A 766 -6.88 -23.43 -21.23
CA TRP A 766 -5.59 -22.94 -21.72
C TRP A 766 -5.13 -23.71 -22.97
N GLU A 767 -4.38 -23.04 -23.85
CA GLU A 767 -3.78 -23.69 -25.03
C GLU A 767 -2.85 -24.84 -24.60
N PRO A 768 -2.82 -25.98 -25.33
CA PRO A 768 -1.89 -27.07 -25.05
C PRO A 768 -0.44 -26.58 -25.00
N GLY A 769 0.30 -26.92 -23.94
CA GLY A 769 1.66 -26.44 -23.70
C GLY A 769 1.75 -25.25 -22.74
N ALA A 770 0.64 -24.56 -22.44
CA ALA A 770 0.63 -23.43 -21.51
C ALA A 770 0.81 -23.87 -20.06
N GLU A 771 0.12 -24.94 -19.63
CA GLU A 771 0.24 -25.48 -18.27
C GLU A 771 1.66 -25.95 -17.97
N GLU A 772 2.26 -26.67 -18.91
CA GLU A 772 3.59 -27.23 -18.78
C GLU A 772 4.66 -26.14 -18.57
N LEU A 773 4.48 -24.95 -19.14
CA LEU A 773 5.36 -23.80 -18.90
C LEU A 773 5.24 -23.26 -17.48
N ILE A 774 4.05 -23.32 -16.89
CA ILE A 774 3.79 -22.85 -15.52
C ILE A 774 4.30 -23.86 -14.51
N GLU A 775 4.08 -25.16 -14.75
CA GLU A 775 4.65 -26.23 -13.94
C GLU A 775 6.20 -26.19 -13.95
N GLU A 776 6.82 -25.99 -15.12
CA GLU A 776 8.26 -25.82 -15.24
C GLU A 776 8.75 -24.60 -14.45
N ALA A 777 8.06 -23.46 -14.56
CA ALA A 777 8.40 -22.26 -13.81
C ALA A 777 8.28 -22.47 -12.29
N ALA A 778 7.20 -23.12 -11.83
CA ALA A 778 7.00 -23.47 -10.44
C ALA A 778 8.10 -24.39 -9.90
N GLU A 779 8.49 -25.41 -10.68
CA GLU A 779 9.62 -26.29 -10.34
C GLU A 779 10.92 -25.48 -10.20
N LEU A 780 11.20 -24.57 -11.13
CA LEU A 780 12.41 -23.75 -11.09
C LEU A 780 12.40 -22.77 -9.89
N VAL A 781 11.29 -22.09 -9.61
CA VAL A 781 11.14 -21.18 -8.46
C VAL A 781 11.35 -21.91 -7.14
N SER A 782 10.80 -23.12 -7.00
CA SER A 782 10.94 -23.95 -5.78
C SER A 782 12.39 -24.21 -5.38
N ARG A 783 13.34 -24.16 -6.33
CA ARG A 783 14.76 -24.43 -6.09
C ARG A 783 15.48 -23.28 -5.39
N PHE A 784 14.94 -22.06 -5.42
CA PHE A 784 15.66 -20.87 -4.92
C PHE A 784 14.84 -19.93 -4.05
N HIS A 785 13.51 -19.89 -4.16
CA HIS A 785 12.72 -18.89 -3.42
C HIS A 785 12.85 -19.00 -1.89
N GLN A 786 12.99 -20.21 -1.36
CA GLN A 786 13.21 -20.50 0.07
C GLN A 786 14.55 -19.96 0.61
N LEU A 787 15.52 -19.65 -0.27
CA LEU A 787 16.80 -19.07 0.14
C LEU A 787 16.66 -17.58 0.51
N GLY A 788 15.48 -17.01 0.28
CA GLY A 788 15.13 -15.63 0.58
C GLY A 788 15.68 -14.66 -0.45
N TRP A 789 14.82 -13.79 -0.96
CA TRP A 789 15.23 -12.66 -1.79
C TRP A 789 16.11 -11.68 -1.01
N ARG A 790 17.02 -11.02 -1.73
CA ARG A 790 17.95 -10.04 -1.18
C ARG A 790 17.92 -8.77 -2.02
N ALA A 791 17.53 -7.64 -1.41
CA ALA A 791 17.40 -6.38 -2.10
C ALA A 791 18.70 -5.94 -2.79
N VAL A 792 19.82 -6.00 -2.05
CA VAL A 792 21.15 -5.81 -2.63
C VAL A 792 21.57 -7.09 -3.37
N THR A 793 21.59 -7.00 -4.70
CA THR A 793 21.81 -8.15 -5.58
C THR A 793 23.27 -8.60 -5.61
N ARG A 794 24.22 -7.69 -5.32
CA ARG A 794 25.67 -7.94 -5.52
C ARG A 794 26.01 -8.34 -6.96
N ALA A 795 25.12 -8.04 -7.90
CA ALA A 795 25.27 -8.29 -9.33
C ALA A 795 24.70 -7.12 -10.13
N ARG A 796 25.36 -6.75 -11.23
CA ARG A 796 24.92 -5.69 -12.14
C ARG A 796 25.08 -6.11 -13.58
N THR A 797 24.27 -5.51 -14.43
CA THR A 797 24.34 -5.69 -15.88
C THR A 797 24.93 -4.45 -16.54
N ASP A 798 25.53 -4.62 -17.71
CA ASP A 798 25.98 -3.52 -18.57
C ASP A 798 24.87 -2.95 -19.47
N GLN A 799 23.66 -3.54 -19.42
CA GLN A 799 22.48 -3.14 -20.16
C GLN A 799 21.39 -2.65 -19.21
N ALA A 800 20.95 -1.40 -19.34
CA ALA A 800 19.97 -0.79 -18.44
C ALA A 800 18.62 -1.56 -18.38
N ASN A 801 18.21 -2.15 -19.50
CA ASN A 801 16.96 -2.92 -19.61
C ASN A 801 17.12 -4.42 -19.34
N VAL A 802 18.31 -4.88 -18.95
CA VAL A 802 18.49 -6.25 -18.43
C VAL A 802 18.60 -6.15 -16.92
N ARG A 803 17.58 -6.64 -16.20
CA ARG A 803 17.49 -6.54 -14.74
C ARG A 803 17.97 -7.83 -14.08
N VAL A 804 18.38 -7.74 -12.82
CA VAL A 804 18.86 -8.87 -12.01
C VAL A 804 18.25 -8.84 -10.60
N GLU A 805 17.78 -9.98 -10.10
CA GLU A 805 17.46 -10.19 -8.68
C GLU A 805 18.34 -11.28 -8.07
N ARG A 806 18.48 -11.27 -6.73
CA ARG A 806 19.26 -12.27 -5.99
C ARG A 806 18.43 -13.00 -4.96
N PHE A 807 18.67 -14.32 -4.88
CA PHE A 807 18.19 -15.19 -3.82
C PHE A 807 19.36 -15.93 -3.15
N GLY A 808 19.30 -16.03 -1.82
CA GLY A 808 20.36 -16.62 -0.99
C GLY A 808 21.37 -15.59 -0.46
N ALA A 809 21.84 -15.82 0.78
CA ALA A 809 22.68 -14.88 1.53
C ALA A 809 24.11 -14.74 0.98
N GLY A 810 24.66 -15.80 0.40
CA GLY A 810 26.07 -15.95 0.01
C GLY A 810 26.51 -17.40 0.23
N LEU A 811 27.78 -17.72 -0.06
CA LEU A 811 28.40 -19.00 0.28
C LEU A 811 29.17 -18.89 1.59
N ALA A 812 28.62 -19.43 2.68
CA ALA A 812 29.33 -19.68 3.93
C ALA A 812 29.88 -21.11 4.00
N SER A 813 29.22 -22.04 3.30
CA SER A 813 29.58 -23.46 3.21
C SER A 813 29.70 -23.93 1.74
N ARG A 814 30.23 -25.14 1.52
CA ARG A 814 30.29 -25.76 0.18
C ARG A 814 28.94 -26.24 -0.34
N GLU A 815 27.91 -26.26 0.50
CA GLU A 815 26.56 -26.73 0.17
C GLU A 815 25.62 -25.57 -0.21
N ASP A 816 26.04 -24.34 0.07
CA ASP A 816 25.26 -23.14 -0.20
C ASP A 816 25.19 -22.86 -1.71
N SER A 817 24.23 -22.05 -2.11
CA SER A 817 24.10 -21.57 -3.49
C SER A 817 23.52 -20.18 -3.52
N VAL A 818 23.98 -19.37 -4.48
CA VAL A 818 23.37 -18.08 -4.80
C VAL A 818 22.69 -18.21 -6.15
N TYR A 819 21.48 -17.68 -6.26
CA TYR A 819 20.74 -17.64 -7.52
C TYR A 819 20.56 -16.20 -7.96
N LEU A 820 20.81 -15.96 -9.24
CA LEU A 820 20.53 -14.70 -9.91
C LEU A 820 19.45 -14.95 -10.96
N SER A 821 18.29 -14.33 -10.83
CA SER A 821 17.34 -14.28 -11.94
C SER A 821 17.66 -13.04 -12.79
N VAL A 822 17.83 -13.23 -14.09
CA VAL A 822 18.22 -12.17 -15.02
C VAL A 822 17.21 -12.12 -16.15
N GLN A 823 16.61 -10.95 -16.36
CA GLN A 823 15.54 -10.79 -17.35
C GLN A 823 15.83 -9.63 -18.29
N ASN A 824 15.63 -9.87 -19.59
CA ASN A 824 15.64 -8.84 -20.61
C ASN A 824 14.27 -8.18 -20.72
N ARG A 825 14.13 -6.91 -20.37
CA ARG A 825 12.86 -6.16 -20.48
C ARG A 825 12.56 -5.66 -21.89
N ASP A 826 13.52 -5.73 -22.82
CA ASP A 826 13.33 -5.25 -24.18
C ASP A 826 12.48 -6.23 -25.02
N PRO A 827 11.72 -5.72 -26.01
CA PRO A 827 11.00 -6.55 -26.98
C PRO A 827 11.92 -7.17 -28.05
N VAL A 828 13.24 -7.05 -27.89
CA VAL A 828 14.26 -7.58 -28.79
C VAL A 828 15.32 -8.33 -27.98
N ALA A 829 15.99 -9.31 -28.61
CA ALA A 829 17.07 -10.04 -27.96
C ALA A 829 18.24 -9.11 -27.57
N ARG A 830 18.88 -9.40 -26.44
CA ARG A 830 20.02 -8.63 -25.91
C ARG A 830 21.15 -9.56 -25.48
N ALA A 831 22.36 -9.22 -25.90
CA ALA A 831 23.58 -9.72 -25.28
C ALA A 831 24.00 -8.75 -24.17
N PHE A 832 24.49 -9.30 -23.06
CA PHE A 832 24.87 -8.51 -21.89
C PHE A 832 25.96 -9.24 -21.10
N THR A 833 26.55 -8.51 -20.16
CA THR A 833 27.41 -9.08 -19.13
C THR A 833 26.78 -8.90 -17.74
N VAL A 834 26.99 -9.86 -16.86
CA VAL A 834 26.67 -9.77 -15.43
C VAL A 834 27.96 -9.70 -14.65
N THR A 835 28.21 -8.57 -13.99
CA THR A 835 29.32 -8.40 -13.05
C THR A 835 28.84 -8.72 -11.63
N VAL A 836 29.45 -9.71 -11.00
CA VAL A 836 29.11 -10.20 -9.65
C VAL A 836 30.22 -9.86 -8.67
N GLU A 837 29.87 -9.24 -7.54
CA GLU A 837 30.78 -8.97 -6.41
C GLU A 837 31.10 -10.28 -5.65
N ALA A 838 31.94 -11.12 -6.24
CA ALA A 838 32.19 -12.50 -5.81
C ALA A 838 32.64 -12.58 -4.34
N ALA A 839 33.59 -11.74 -3.93
CA ALA A 839 34.08 -11.71 -2.57
C ALA A 839 32.97 -11.42 -1.54
N ALA A 840 32.06 -10.50 -1.83
CA ALA A 840 30.93 -10.15 -0.96
C ALA A 840 29.91 -11.29 -0.81
N LEU A 841 29.92 -12.24 -1.76
CA LEU A 841 29.08 -13.44 -1.75
C LEU A 841 29.82 -14.68 -1.24
N GLY A 842 31.05 -14.55 -0.71
CA GLY A 842 31.85 -15.70 -0.26
C GLY A 842 32.43 -16.55 -1.40
N LEU A 843 32.40 -16.06 -2.64
CA LEU A 843 32.94 -16.72 -3.83
C LEU A 843 34.42 -16.37 -4.09
N GLY A 844 35.02 -15.48 -3.30
CA GLY A 844 36.40 -15.01 -3.48
C GLY A 844 37.44 -16.12 -3.30
N GLY A 845 38.31 -16.31 -4.30
CA GLY A 845 39.46 -17.22 -4.22
C GLY A 845 39.21 -18.70 -4.53
N SER A 846 37.98 -19.09 -4.91
CA SER A 846 37.65 -20.46 -5.37
C SER A 846 37.21 -20.45 -6.83
N ALA A 847 37.39 -21.57 -7.54
CA ALA A 847 36.71 -21.75 -8.82
C ALA A 847 35.19 -21.71 -8.58
N VAL A 848 34.43 -20.99 -9.38
CA VAL A 848 32.96 -20.94 -9.27
C VAL A 848 32.36 -21.82 -10.37
N VAL A 849 31.31 -22.56 -10.04
CA VAL A 849 30.49 -23.27 -11.03
C VAL A 849 29.26 -22.41 -11.29
N VAL A 850 29.10 -21.99 -12.54
CA VAL A 850 27.98 -21.14 -12.99
C VAL A 850 27.11 -21.96 -13.94
N LYS A 851 25.83 -22.11 -13.61
CA LYS A 851 24.88 -22.86 -14.44
C LYS A 851 23.61 -22.08 -14.68
N GLU A 852 23.14 -22.05 -15.92
CA GLU A 852 21.75 -21.72 -16.24
C GLU A 852 20.86 -22.90 -15.82
N LEU A 853 19.81 -22.63 -15.06
CA LEU A 853 19.05 -23.63 -14.32
C LEU A 853 18.08 -24.44 -15.20
N ARG A 854 17.58 -23.84 -16.29
CA ARG A 854 16.60 -24.46 -17.21
C ARG A 854 17.26 -25.50 -18.11
N ALA A 855 18.29 -25.12 -18.85
CA ALA A 855 19.06 -25.96 -19.76
C ALA A 855 20.17 -26.74 -19.05
N GLY A 856 20.55 -26.35 -17.83
CA GLY A 856 21.71 -26.90 -17.11
C GLY A 856 23.05 -26.51 -17.74
N ALA A 857 23.03 -25.55 -18.67
CA ALA A 857 24.19 -25.11 -19.42
C ALA A 857 25.20 -24.43 -18.50
N THR A 858 26.49 -24.75 -18.68
CA THR A 858 27.56 -24.06 -17.95
C THR A 858 27.81 -22.71 -18.61
N ILE A 859 27.71 -21.62 -17.84
CA ILE A 859 28.00 -20.28 -18.35
C ILE A 859 29.48 -19.98 -18.11
N PRO A 860 30.27 -19.67 -19.16
CA PRO A 860 31.65 -19.27 -18.97
C PRO A 860 31.72 -17.90 -18.28
N TYR A 861 32.75 -17.70 -17.47
CA TYR A 861 33.01 -16.43 -16.82
C TYR A 861 34.49 -16.07 -16.91
N THR A 862 34.75 -14.78 -16.78
CA THR A 862 36.08 -14.23 -16.56
C THR A 862 36.14 -13.58 -15.17
N THR A 863 37.34 -13.29 -14.70
CA THR A 863 37.56 -12.56 -13.45
C THR A 863 38.13 -11.19 -13.75
N ASP A 864 37.51 -10.14 -13.21
CA ASP A 864 38.05 -8.78 -13.20
C ASP A 864 38.29 -8.34 -11.75
N GLY A 865 39.56 -8.35 -11.33
CA GLY A 865 39.91 -8.20 -9.93
C GLY A 865 39.28 -9.27 -9.03
N GLN A 866 38.34 -8.86 -8.18
CA GLN A 866 37.57 -9.73 -7.27
C GLN A 866 36.14 -10.01 -7.76
N ALA A 867 35.78 -9.54 -8.95
CA ALA A 867 34.46 -9.74 -9.55
C ALA A 867 34.46 -10.91 -10.56
N LEU A 868 33.32 -11.58 -10.68
CA LEU A 868 33.05 -12.51 -11.79
C LEU A 868 32.31 -11.73 -12.88
N VAL A 869 32.70 -11.93 -14.13
CA VAL A 869 32.01 -11.36 -15.29
C VAL A 869 31.47 -12.51 -16.14
N LEU A 870 30.15 -12.66 -16.13
CA LEU A 870 29.41 -13.66 -16.89
C LEU A 870 28.94 -13.02 -18.21
N ALA A 871 29.14 -13.69 -19.34
CA ALA A 871 28.56 -13.24 -20.62
C ALA A 871 27.37 -14.13 -20.98
N ASP A 872 26.24 -13.52 -21.33
CA ASP A 872 25.02 -14.23 -21.68
C ASP A 872 24.18 -13.45 -22.72
N SER A 873 23.14 -14.08 -23.24
CA SER A 873 22.16 -13.46 -24.13
C SER A 873 20.76 -13.97 -23.85
N LEU A 874 19.80 -13.06 -23.84
CA LEU A 874 18.38 -13.35 -23.62
C LEU A 874 17.56 -12.91 -24.84
N GLY A 875 16.57 -13.71 -25.19
CA GLY A 875 15.50 -13.32 -26.11
C GLY A 875 14.62 -12.20 -25.54
N PRO A 876 13.65 -11.70 -26.32
CA PRO A 876 12.68 -10.71 -25.85
C PRO A 876 11.94 -11.19 -24.59
N GLN A 877 11.91 -10.39 -23.53
CA GLN A 877 11.16 -10.68 -22.28
C GLN A 877 11.55 -12.01 -21.59
N GLU A 878 12.66 -12.61 -21.98
CA GLU A 878 13.14 -13.88 -21.45
C GLU A 878 13.86 -13.70 -20.11
N THR A 879 13.72 -14.70 -19.24
CA THR A 879 14.38 -14.81 -17.95
C THR A 879 15.25 -16.06 -17.90
N HIS A 880 16.53 -15.89 -17.56
CA HIS A 880 17.42 -16.97 -17.12
C HIS A 880 17.53 -16.96 -15.60
N VAL A 881 17.69 -18.15 -15.01
CA VAL A 881 18.08 -18.29 -13.60
C VAL A 881 19.48 -18.88 -13.55
N ILE A 882 20.43 -18.11 -13.06
CA ILE A 882 21.85 -18.46 -12.96
C ILE A 882 22.17 -18.88 -11.54
N ARG A 883 22.61 -20.12 -11.37
CA ARG A 883 23.09 -20.66 -10.09
C ARG A 883 24.60 -20.52 -9.98
N LEU A 884 25.08 -19.93 -8.89
CA LEU A 884 26.48 -19.78 -8.51
C LEU A 884 26.81 -20.74 -7.35
N MET A 885 27.87 -21.54 -7.49
CA MET A 885 28.27 -22.56 -6.50
C MET A 885 29.80 -22.67 -6.36
N ALA A 886 30.25 -23.20 -5.22
CA ALA A 886 31.62 -23.69 -5.05
C ALA A 886 31.86 -25.02 -5.80
N PRO A 887 33.11 -25.39 -6.13
CA PRO A 887 33.43 -26.63 -6.83
C PRO A 887 33.13 -27.84 -5.94
N GLY A 888 32.55 -28.88 -6.54
CA GLY A 888 32.20 -30.10 -5.80
C GLY A 888 30.94 -29.99 -4.94
N CYS A 889 30.24 -28.85 -4.98
CA CYS A 889 28.86 -28.77 -4.51
C CYS A 889 28.03 -29.77 -5.33
N ALA A 890 27.40 -30.75 -4.67
CA ALA A 890 26.38 -31.55 -5.31
C ALA A 890 25.23 -30.62 -5.75
N PRO A 891 24.48 -30.91 -6.83
CA PRO A 891 23.23 -30.23 -7.04
C PRO A 891 22.43 -30.42 -5.75
N ALA A 892 22.18 -29.32 -5.04
CA ALA A 892 21.38 -29.33 -3.81
C ALA A 892 20.26 -30.34 -4.01
N GLY A 893 20.28 -31.41 -3.20
CA GLY A 893 19.23 -32.41 -3.17
C GLY A 893 18.00 -31.76 -2.59
N VAL A 894 17.43 -30.78 -3.29
CA VAL A 894 16.01 -30.51 -3.17
C VAL A 894 15.39 -31.80 -3.65
N SER A 895 14.70 -32.50 -2.77
CA SER A 895 13.79 -33.58 -3.10
C SER A 895 12.65 -33.01 -3.95
N VAL A 896 12.96 -32.60 -5.17
CA VAL A 896 11.98 -32.52 -6.24
C VAL A 896 11.58 -33.97 -6.45
N LEU A 897 10.46 -34.36 -5.85
CA LEU A 897 9.82 -35.62 -6.19
C LEU A 897 9.37 -35.44 -7.64
N LYS A 898 10.24 -35.86 -8.56
CA LYS A 898 9.98 -35.88 -10.00
C LYS A 898 8.67 -36.62 -10.24
N LEU A 899 7.58 -35.88 -10.42
CA LEU A 899 6.41 -36.39 -11.09
C LEU A 899 6.78 -36.51 -12.57
N THR A 900 7.32 -37.66 -12.92
CA THR A 900 7.60 -37.96 -14.33
C THR A 900 6.30 -38.45 -14.95
N LEU A 901 5.51 -37.54 -15.53
CA LEU A 901 4.46 -37.94 -16.46
C LEU A 901 5.14 -38.29 -17.80
N ARG A 902 5.40 -39.58 -18.02
CA ARG A 902 5.71 -40.06 -19.37
C ARG A 902 4.41 -40.41 -20.07
N GLY A 903 4.13 -39.70 -21.16
CA GLY A 903 3.06 -40.07 -22.07
C GLY A 903 3.24 -41.51 -22.58
N GLY A 904 2.23 -42.33 -22.35
CA GLY A 904 2.11 -43.69 -22.86
C GLY A 904 0.66 -44.13 -22.74
N GLY A 905 0.03 -44.42 -23.89
CA GLY A 905 -1.43 -44.55 -24.02
C GLY A 905 -2.10 -45.65 -23.21
N ALA A 906 -3.43 -45.48 -23.12
CA ALA A 906 -4.50 -46.35 -22.65
C ALA A 906 -4.15 -47.57 -21.77
N ASP A 907 -4.73 -47.52 -20.56
CA ASP A 907 -4.93 -48.58 -19.58
C ASP A 907 -3.77 -48.98 -18.65
N ARG A 908 -3.87 -48.42 -17.43
CA ARG A 908 -3.27 -48.77 -16.13
C ARG A 908 -1.95 -48.09 -15.73
N LEU A 909 -2.10 -47.06 -14.89
CA LEU A 909 -1.05 -46.51 -14.02
C LEU A 909 -0.92 -47.37 -12.75
N ARG A 910 0.31 -47.76 -12.39
CA ARG A 910 0.67 -48.21 -11.04
C ARG A 910 1.99 -47.55 -10.64
N ALA A 911 1.98 -46.76 -9.57
CA ALA A 911 3.19 -46.35 -8.88
C ALA A 911 3.57 -47.44 -7.86
N LYS A 912 4.82 -47.90 -7.87
CA LYS A 912 5.39 -48.75 -6.82
C LYS A 912 6.73 -48.13 -6.42
N GLY A 913 6.78 -47.48 -5.27
CA GLY A 913 8.02 -47.04 -4.62
C GLY A 913 8.16 -47.78 -3.29
N GLU A 914 9.28 -48.47 -3.09
CA GLU A 914 9.66 -49.00 -1.78
C GLU A 914 10.41 -47.90 -1.01
N PHE A 915 9.96 -47.62 0.22
CA PHE A 915 10.63 -46.73 1.15
C PHE A 915 11.73 -47.50 1.88
N ALA A 916 12.97 -47.00 1.86
CA ALA A 916 13.99 -47.39 2.82
C ALA A 916 14.03 -46.34 3.95
N PRO A 917 13.99 -46.75 5.24
CA PRO A 917 14.07 -45.81 6.35
C PRO A 917 15.50 -45.26 6.49
N VAL A 918 15.62 -43.95 6.70
CA VAL A 918 16.86 -43.31 7.13
C VAL A 918 16.96 -43.47 8.65
N ALA A 919 18.05 -44.10 9.11
CA ALA A 919 18.39 -44.24 10.52
C ALA A 919 18.86 -42.89 11.09
N GLY A 920 18.47 -42.61 12.33
CA GLY A 920 18.80 -41.37 13.03
C GLY A 920 20.25 -41.25 13.49
N ASP A 921 20.66 -40.00 13.69
CA ASP A 921 21.11 -39.43 14.96
C ASP A 921 20.79 -37.93 14.97
#